data_AF-A0A928XMR9-F1
#
_entry.id   AF-A0A928XMR9-F1
#
_cell.length_a   1.000
_cell.length_b   1.000
_cell.length_c   1.000
_cell.angle_alpha   90.00
_cell.angle_beta   90.00
_cell.angle_gamma   90.00
#
_symmetry.space_group_name_H-M   'P 1'
#
loop_
_entity.id
_entity.type
_entity.pdbx_description
1 polymer ?
#
loop_
_entity_poly.entity_id
_entity_poly.type
_entity_poly.pdbx_seq_one_letter_code
_entity_poly.pdbx_strand_id
1 'polypeptide(L)'
;MPPTGLHPQGAPRPTSSHAEQSLHRALATGLPQGWSAWHSLRVRSETGWEGEGDFVVAIPDRGLLVIEVKGGAIEVRDGQWLQNGKLMARAPREQGHSFARLLVSKLEERGLRGTPVFAVATAFPSSPFSNPPRQGDLDGAVLGQQDLPYLREALEAMRERLFPPQQRPRDSRWVELLHELWGETWTPRLVLGDRARLREQELIPFDQQQLHLLDMLRKNQRCLVTGGPGTGKTLLACEMWRRLRARGARPALLCWTNALASSLRASGIDTAFTVRELAAELITEVGIDPQDGAPPSAWSAETWELVSLHAAADALELGRNRFDAVVIDEAQDLSPNDWELVRGLADGRSLWGFADEGQGFWRDRHVPKDCFGALAELRERYRCPEPLAAFADHYRTREPSSVPPPARLSSAPPPAPIVPIDELRIVRLPSATAVEEYAAREIQKALSEGLQPHDIAVLSLGGQLKTDLCARDRIGEVSVRRADAPDASEHVVADTFLRFKGLERPLVPVRPVGCETFPSLALRRRRRAGRCRGRRRLLRRCKLLEPGRVGRGWDQCDRSWLVLALRRSGEEAPAAKSQGHVTAPREHRPVGVGGRERPEEVVLRQRDKPARSGNSQRHEAALPGYAGCLSLPRRRRAPGGRDRRRTQPTPPRSRRTLRWGSGRRDARGPRGP
;
A
#
# COMPACT_ATOMS: atom_id res chain seq x y z
N MET A 1 1.98 -7.19 -30.19
CA MET A 1 1.51 -6.00 -30.92
C MET A 1 1.11 -4.95 -29.89
N PRO A 2 1.44 -3.67 -30.10
CA PRO A 2 1.03 -2.60 -29.22
C PRO A 2 -0.43 -2.21 -29.50
N PRO A 3 -1.12 -1.50 -28.59
CA PRO A 3 -2.44 -0.94 -28.88
C PRO A 3 -2.37 0.02 -30.08
N THR A 4 -3.21 -0.22 -31.10
CA THR A 4 -3.41 0.72 -32.21
C THR A 4 -4.32 1.86 -31.78
N GLY A 5 -4.16 3.04 -32.38
CA GLY A 5 -4.84 4.27 -31.96
C GLY A 5 -3.89 5.39 -31.51
N LEU A 6 -4.46 6.41 -30.87
CA LEU A 6 -3.76 7.60 -30.39
C LEU A 6 -3.26 7.42 -28.96
N HIS A 7 -2.01 7.83 -28.72
CA HIS A 7 -1.28 7.73 -27.46
C HIS A 7 -0.81 9.13 -27.02
N PRO A 8 -1.25 9.64 -25.86
CA PRO A 8 -2.21 9.03 -24.93
C PRO A 8 -3.65 9.07 -25.50
N GLN A 9 -4.47 8.10 -25.10
CA GLN A 9 -5.87 7.97 -25.53
C GLN A 9 -6.82 9.04 -24.96
N GLY A 10 -6.43 9.67 -23.84
CA GLY A 10 -7.23 10.68 -23.13
C GLY A 10 -6.93 12.11 -23.59
N ALA A 11 -6.46 12.96 -22.67
CA ALA A 11 -5.86 14.25 -23.02
C ALA A 11 -4.39 14.08 -23.44
N PRO A 12 -3.83 14.94 -24.31
CA PRO A 12 -2.41 14.89 -24.69
C PRO A 12 -1.47 15.00 -23.48
N ARG A 13 -0.20 14.58 -23.66
CA ARG A 13 0.87 14.87 -22.67
C ARG A 13 0.93 16.38 -22.39
N PRO A 14 1.30 16.83 -21.17
CA PRO A 14 1.16 18.23 -20.76
C PRO A 14 1.81 19.23 -21.74
N THR A 15 0.99 20.01 -22.43
CA THR A 15 1.41 21.07 -23.36
C THR A 15 0.51 22.30 -23.22
N SER A 16 1.14 23.49 -23.28
CA SER A 16 0.45 24.79 -23.36
C SER A 16 0.00 25.14 -24.78
N SER A 17 0.37 24.34 -25.78
CA SER A 17 0.08 24.59 -27.19
C SER A 17 -1.36 24.20 -27.55
N HIS A 18 -2.22 25.20 -27.74
CA HIS A 18 -3.56 24.98 -28.29
C HIS A 18 -3.54 24.38 -29.71
N ALA A 19 -2.43 24.49 -30.43
CA ALA A 19 -2.24 23.85 -31.73
C ALA A 19 -2.08 22.32 -31.59
N GLU A 20 -1.16 21.85 -30.74
CA GLU A 20 -1.02 20.41 -30.44
C GLU A 20 -2.31 19.84 -29.85
N GLN A 21 -2.95 20.54 -28.91
CA GLN A 21 -4.25 20.12 -28.35
C GLN A 21 -5.34 19.99 -29.43
N SER A 22 -5.30 20.80 -30.49
CA SER A 22 -6.27 20.74 -31.59
C SER A 22 -5.97 19.60 -32.56
N LEU A 23 -4.69 19.34 -32.87
CA LEU A 23 -4.31 18.18 -33.67
C LEU A 23 -4.53 16.86 -32.92
N HIS A 24 -4.29 16.81 -31.60
CA HIS A 24 -4.61 15.63 -30.77
C HIS A 24 -6.10 15.29 -30.83
N ARG A 25 -6.98 16.28 -30.62
CA ARG A 25 -8.44 16.11 -30.76
C ARG A 25 -8.86 15.63 -32.15
N ALA A 26 -8.25 16.18 -33.21
CA ALA A 26 -8.52 15.76 -34.57
C ALA A 26 -8.02 14.33 -34.84
N LEU A 27 -6.84 13.94 -34.34
CA LEU A 27 -6.32 12.58 -34.45
C LEU A 27 -7.18 11.55 -33.70
N ALA A 28 -7.78 11.93 -32.55
CA ALA A 28 -8.61 11.03 -31.75
C ALA A 28 -9.84 10.48 -32.52
N THR A 29 -10.30 11.21 -33.53
CA THR A 29 -11.41 10.81 -34.43
C THR A 29 -10.96 10.54 -35.87
N GLY A 30 -9.88 11.17 -36.32
CA GLY A 30 -9.37 11.13 -37.68
C GLY A 30 -8.29 10.08 -37.98
N LEU A 31 -7.66 9.45 -36.99
CA LEU A 31 -6.57 8.49 -37.26
C LEU A 31 -7.09 7.28 -38.08
N PRO A 32 -6.43 6.90 -39.21
CA PRO A 32 -6.77 5.70 -39.99
C PRO A 32 -6.72 4.40 -39.18
N GLN A 33 -7.55 3.43 -39.55
CA GLN A 33 -7.67 2.18 -38.79
C GLN A 33 -6.36 1.36 -38.87
N GLY A 34 -5.92 0.83 -37.72
CA GLY A 34 -4.69 0.04 -37.62
C GLY A 34 -3.39 0.85 -37.58
N TRP A 35 -3.46 2.17 -37.74
CA TRP A 35 -2.32 3.07 -37.49
C TRP A 35 -2.16 3.31 -35.98
N SER A 36 -1.02 3.86 -35.60
CA SER A 36 -0.79 4.35 -34.23
C SER A 36 -0.18 5.75 -34.27
N ALA A 37 -0.52 6.60 -33.31
CA ALA A 37 0.04 7.95 -33.20
C ALA A 37 0.44 8.25 -31.76
N TRP A 38 1.59 8.89 -31.56
CA TRP A 38 2.13 9.25 -30.26
C TRP A 38 2.39 10.75 -30.20
N HIS A 39 1.78 11.42 -29.22
CA HIS A 39 2.05 12.83 -28.90
C HIS A 39 3.26 12.94 -27.97
N SER A 40 4.14 13.92 -28.19
CA SER A 40 5.28 14.23 -27.32
C SER A 40 6.16 12.98 -27.10
N LEU A 41 6.72 12.47 -28.20
CA LEU A 41 7.71 11.39 -28.16
C LEU A 41 9.10 12.01 -28.07
N ARG A 42 9.85 11.66 -27.02
CA ARG A 42 11.19 12.20 -26.76
C ARG A 42 12.25 11.11 -26.89
N VAL A 43 13.38 11.46 -27.50
CA VAL A 43 14.57 10.60 -27.61
C VAL A 43 15.84 11.41 -27.37
N ARG A 44 16.89 10.74 -26.87
CA ARG A 44 18.18 11.35 -26.48
C ARG A 44 19.34 10.60 -27.10
N SER A 45 20.16 11.25 -27.93
CA SER A 45 21.36 10.64 -28.54
C SER A 45 22.35 10.12 -27.49
N GLU A 46 23.25 9.20 -27.88
CA GLU A 46 24.35 8.78 -26.99
C GLU A 46 25.24 9.97 -26.58
N THR A 47 25.43 10.91 -27.50
CA THR A 47 26.11 12.19 -27.28
C THR A 47 25.30 13.20 -26.44
N GLY A 48 24.14 12.83 -25.91
CA GLY A 48 23.36 13.61 -24.95
C GLY A 48 22.42 14.66 -25.54
N TRP A 49 22.26 14.72 -26.86
CA TRP A 49 21.31 15.64 -27.52
C TRP A 49 19.89 15.11 -27.42
N GLU A 50 18.98 15.90 -26.87
CA GLU A 50 17.57 15.57 -26.75
C GLU A 50 16.76 16.16 -27.90
N GLY A 51 15.77 15.40 -28.37
CA GLY A 51 14.81 15.83 -29.37
C GLY A 51 13.40 15.35 -29.02
N GLU A 52 12.41 16.14 -29.41
CA GLU A 52 10.99 15.85 -29.25
C GLU A 52 10.30 15.93 -30.61
N GLY A 53 9.35 15.03 -30.86
CA GLY A 53 8.42 15.10 -31.98
C GLY A 53 7.01 15.34 -31.45
N ASP A 54 6.40 16.45 -31.88
CA ASP A 54 5.06 16.88 -31.44
C ASP A 54 4.04 15.76 -31.64
N PHE A 55 3.98 15.20 -32.86
CA PHE A 55 3.32 13.93 -33.15
C PHE A 55 4.19 13.02 -34.02
N VAL A 56 4.16 11.74 -33.68
CA VAL A 56 4.81 10.65 -34.43
C VAL A 56 3.74 9.65 -34.80
N VAL A 57 3.60 9.31 -36.09
CA VAL A 57 2.55 8.42 -36.60
C VAL A 57 3.19 7.20 -37.27
N ALA A 58 2.80 6.00 -36.85
CA ALA A 58 3.18 4.75 -37.51
C ALA A 58 2.11 4.34 -38.53
N ILE A 59 2.53 4.21 -39.78
CA ILE A 59 1.79 3.65 -40.90
C ILE A 59 2.39 2.26 -41.18
N PRO A 60 1.81 1.15 -40.66
CA PRO A 60 2.51 -0.14 -40.60
C PRO A 60 2.97 -0.70 -41.96
N ASP A 61 2.29 -0.36 -43.05
CA ASP A 61 2.56 -0.81 -44.42
C ASP A 61 3.34 0.21 -45.29
N ARG A 62 3.89 1.27 -44.69
CA ARG A 62 4.76 2.27 -45.34
C ARG A 62 5.95 2.70 -44.47
N GLY A 63 5.69 3.14 -43.24
CA GLY A 63 6.71 3.68 -42.35
C GLY A 63 6.23 4.79 -41.42
N LEU A 64 7.13 5.71 -41.11
CA LEU A 64 7.03 6.71 -40.04
C LEU A 64 6.65 8.10 -40.59
N LEU A 65 5.59 8.73 -40.10
CA LEU A 65 5.30 10.14 -40.37
C LEU A 65 5.50 10.96 -39.10
N VAL A 66 6.47 11.88 -39.10
CA VAL A 66 6.60 12.90 -38.05
C VAL A 66 5.80 14.13 -38.49
N ILE A 67 4.95 14.65 -37.61
CA ILE A 67 4.17 15.87 -37.87
C ILE A 67 4.64 16.94 -36.89
N GLU A 68 5.39 17.91 -37.41
CA GLU A 68 5.76 19.12 -36.68
C GLU A 68 4.54 20.04 -36.55
N VAL A 69 4.23 20.56 -35.37
CA VAL A 69 3.09 21.44 -35.13
C VAL A 69 3.56 22.85 -34.81
N LYS A 70 2.98 23.87 -35.45
CA LYS A 70 3.21 25.28 -35.06
C LYS A 70 1.88 26.04 -34.97
N GLY A 71 1.70 26.73 -33.84
CA GLY A 71 0.54 27.55 -33.53
C GLY A 71 0.79 29.05 -33.68
N GLY A 72 -0.28 29.83 -33.65
CA GLY A 72 -0.26 31.27 -33.96
C GLY A 72 -0.23 31.55 -35.46
N ALA A 73 0.06 32.80 -35.82
CA ALA A 73 0.20 33.21 -37.21
C ALA A 73 1.57 32.80 -37.75
N ILE A 74 1.60 32.00 -38.81
CA ILE A 74 2.82 31.56 -39.49
C ILE A 74 2.91 32.25 -40.86
N GLU A 75 4.06 32.82 -41.16
CA GLU A 75 4.36 33.51 -42.43
C GLU A 75 5.68 32.97 -43.00
N VAL A 76 5.79 32.91 -44.34
CA VAL A 76 7.08 32.74 -45.04
C VAL A 76 7.34 33.99 -45.86
N ARG A 77 8.41 34.71 -45.56
CA ARG A 77 8.81 35.96 -46.23
C ARG A 77 10.27 35.88 -46.64
N ASP A 78 10.55 36.08 -47.93
CA ASP A 78 11.90 35.94 -48.51
C ASP A 78 12.58 34.60 -48.14
N GLY A 79 11.81 33.51 -48.20
CA GLY A 79 12.23 32.16 -47.79
C GLY A 79 12.36 31.94 -46.27
N GLN A 80 12.38 33.00 -45.47
CA GLN A 80 12.49 32.94 -44.01
C GLN A 80 11.13 32.65 -43.37
N TRP A 81 11.13 31.85 -42.30
CA TRP A 81 9.94 31.50 -41.53
C TRP A 81 9.73 32.47 -40.36
N LEU A 82 8.51 32.99 -40.19
CA LEU A 82 8.12 33.83 -39.07
C LEU A 82 6.94 33.22 -38.31
N GLN A 83 6.99 33.30 -36.98
CA GLN A 83 5.89 32.95 -36.08
C GLN A 83 5.49 34.19 -35.28
N ASN A 84 4.24 34.60 -35.39
CA ASN A 84 3.69 35.83 -34.78
C ASN A 84 4.57 37.07 -35.05
N GLY A 85 5.04 37.21 -36.30
CA GLY A 85 5.92 38.31 -36.74
C GLY A 85 7.39 38.23 -36.30
N LYS A 86 7.82 37.14 -35.65
CA LYS A 86 9.21 36.92 -35.23
C LYS A 86 9.88 35.83 -36.05
N LEU A 87 11.11 36.08 -36.52
CA LEU A 87 11.93 35.10 -37.23
C LEU A 87 12.13 33.81 -36.41
N MET A 88 11.86 32.66 -37.02
CA MET A 88 12.11 31.34 -36.45
C MET A 88 13.59 30.95 -36.62
N ALA A 89 14.21 30.41 -35.57
CA ALA A 89 15.64 30.03 -35.60
C ALA A 89 15.93 28.80 -36.48
N ARG A 90 14.91 27.97 -36.76
CA ARG A 90 14.95 26.77 -37.61
C ARG A 90 13.59 26.63 -38.29
N ALA A 91 13.56 26.13 -39.53
CA ALA A 91 12.28 25.92 -40.22
C ALA A 91 11.45 24.81 -39.52
N PRO A 92 10.10 24.81 -39.59
CA PRO A 92 9.29 23.76 -38.94
C PRO A 92 9.67 22.36 -39.43
N ARG A 93 9.73 22.15 -40.74
CA ARG A 93 10.10 20.85 -41.34
C ARG A 93 11.54 20.43 -40.99
N GLU A 94 12.44 21.38 -40.78
CA GLU A 94 13.83 21.11 -40.39
C GLU A 94 13.92 20.54 -38.96
N GLN A 95 13.06 21.00 -38.05
CA GLN A 95 12.93 20.47 -36.69
C GLN A 95 12.43 19.02 -36.74
N GLY A 96 11.29 18.77 -37.39
CA GLY A 96 10.73 17.43 -37.56
C GLY A 96 11.65 16.46 -38.29
N HIS A 97 12.43 16.91 -39.28
CA HIS A 97 13.42 16.09 -39.98
C HIS A 97 14.68 15.82 -39.14
N SER A 98 15.10 16.77 -38.29
CA SER A 98 16.17 16.55 -37.31
C SER A 98 15.74 15.48 -36.29
N PHE A 99 14.51 15.58 -35.79
CA PHE A 99 13.93 14.59 -34.87
C PHE A 99 13.76 13.21 -35.52
N ALA A 100 13.24 13.14 -36.75
CA ALA A 100 13.01 11.88 -37.45
C ALA A 100 14.31 11.08 -37.63
N ARG A 101 15.42 11.74 -38.01
CA ARG A 101 16.75 11.10 -38.09
C ARG A 101 17.22 10.56 -36.73
N LEU A 102 17.02 11.32 -35.65
CA LEU A 102 17.37 10.89 -34.30
C LEU A 102 16.55 9.67 -33.84
N LEU A 103 15.24 9.66 -34.12
CA LEU A 103 14.36 8.54 -33.79
C LEU A 103 14.69 7.28 -34.61
N VAL A 104 14.98 7.42 -35.91
CA VAL A 104 15.43 6.32 -36.77
C VAL A 104 16.73 5.70 -36.22
N SER A 105 17.72 6.52 -35.88
CA SER A 105 18.96 6.07 -35.22
C SER A 105 18.70 5.34 -33.90
N LYS A 106 17.74 5.78 -33.08
CA LYS A 106 17.36 5.08 -31.84
C LYS A 106 16.62 3.76 -32.03
N LEU A 107 15.95 3.56 -33.16
CA LEU A 107 15.39 2.25 -33.51
C LEU A 107 16.49 1.29 -33.95
N GLU A 108 17.51 1.77 -34.67
CA GLU A 108 18.67 0.99 -35.11
C GLU A 108 19.56 0.56 -33.93
N GLU A 109 19.81 1.45 -32.97
CA GLU A 109 20.50 1.12 -31.70
C GLU A 109 19.77 0.01 -30.92
N ARG A 110 18.42 -0.01 -30.95
CA ARG A 110 17.61 -1.10 -30.36
C ARG A 110 17.57 -2.38 -31.20
N GLY A 111 18.41 -2.49 -32.24
CA GLY A 111 18.56 -3.70 -33.04
C GLY A 111 17.45 -3.93 -34.07
N LEU A 112 16.77 -2.87 -34.53
CA LEU A 112 15.86 -2.94 -35.67
C LEU A 112 16.66 -3.15 -36.97
N ARG A 113 16.19 -4.04 -37.86
CA ARG A 113 16.82 -4.31 -39.16
C ARG A 113 15.90 -3.93 -40.32
N GLY A 114 16.37 -3.05 -41.20
CA GLY A 114 15.54 -2.51 -42.29
C GLY A 114 14.54 -1.49 -41.76
N THR A 115 15.10 -0.38 -41.28
CA THR A 115 14.44 0.78 -40.67
C THR A 115 13.29 1.30 -41.55
N PRO A 116 12.14 1.70 -40.97
CA PRO A 116 11.03 2.26 -41.76
C PRO A 116 11.46 3.53 -42.51
N VAL A 117 10.94 3.68 -43.73
CA VAL A 117 10.98 4.97 -44.44
C VAL A 117 10.32 6.03 -43.56
N PHE A 118 10.89 7.23 -43.49
CA PHE A 118 10.28 8.33 -42.76
C PHE A 118 9.93 9.51 -43.68
N ALA A 119 8.79 10.12 -43.40
CA ALA A 119 8.36 11.40 -43.96
C ALA A 119 8.15 12.42 -42.84
N VAL A 120 8.14 13.70 -43.22
CA VAL A 120 7.89 14.82 -42.30
C VAL A 120 6.83 15.71 -42.90
N ALA A 121 5.74 15.92 -42.14
CA ALA A 121 4.73 16.93 -42.43
C ALA A 121 4.85 18.11 -41.47
N THR A 122 4.25 19.23 -41.83
CA THR A 122 4.08 20.37 -40.92
C THR A 122 2.59 20.73 -40.83
N ALA A 123 2.09 20.82 -39.60
CA ALA A 123 0.72 21.21 -39.30
C ALA A 123 0.67 22.63 -38.73
N PHE A 124 -0.33 23.38 -39.20
CA PHE A 124 -0.72 24.69 -38.68
C PHE A 124 -2.19 24.66 -38.18
N PRO A 125 -2.52 23.93 -37.09
CA PRO A 125 -3.90 23.74 -36.62
C PRO A 125 -4.67 25.01 -36.25
N SER A 126 -3.99 26.15 -36.14
CA SER A 126 -4.55 27.45 -35.78
C SER A 126 -4.46 28.49 -36.91
N SER A 127 -4.04 28.09 -38.12
CA SER A 127 -4.01 28.95 -39.30
C SER A 127 -4.78 28.28 -40.45
N PRO A 128 -5.90 28.87 -40.93
CA PRO A 128 -6.56 28.45 -42.16
C PRO A 128 -5.87 29.10 -43.36
N PHE A 129 -5.75 28.38 -44.49
CA PHE A 129 -5.19 28.93 -45.72
C PHE A 129 -5.83 28.36 -46.97
N SER A 130 -5.93 29.18 -48.03
CA SER A 130 -6.40 28.73 -49.36
C SER A 130 -5.28 28.17 -50.24
N ASN A 131 -4.02 28.46 -49.90
CA ASN A 131 -2.82 27.96 -50.58
C ASN A 131 -1.74 27.65 -49.52
N PRO A 132 -1.13 26.46 -49.51
CA PRO A 132 0.04 26.20 -48.66
C PRO A 132 1.30 26.92 -49.19
N PRO A 133 2.38 27.03 -48.38
CA PRO A 133 3.65 27.57 -48.85
C PRO A 133 4.25 26.72 -49.98
N ARG A 134 4.68 27.37 -51.08
CA ARG A 134 5.10 26.71 -52.33
C ARG A 134 6.57 26.24 -52.34
N GLN A 135 7.17 25.96 -51.19
CA GLN A 135 8.52 25.38 -51.13
C GLN A 135 8.41 23.90 -51.55
N GLY A 136 9.23 23.46 -52.50
CA GLY A 136 9.02 22.19 -53.23
C GLY A 136 9.11 20.92 -52.36
N ASP A 137 9.73 21.00 -51.19
CA ASP A 137 9.73 19.94 -50.19
C ASP A 137 8.38 19.83 -49.44
N LEU A 138 7.67 20.94 -49.26
CA LEU A 138 6.37 21.00 -48.57
C LEU A 138 5.20 20.46 -49.39
N ASP A 139 5.39 20.17 -50.68
CA ASP A 139 4.31 19.66 -51.52
C ASP A 139 3.74 18.34 -50.96
N GLY A 140 2.42 18.25 -50.94
CA GLY A 140 1.69 17.16 -50.29
C GLY A 140 1.90 16.99 -48.78
N ALA A 141 2.68 17.85 -48.11
CA ALA A 141 3.22 17.64 -46.76
C ALA A 141 2.83 18.70 -45.71
N VAL A 142 1.78 19.49 -45.97
CA VAL A 142 1.27 20.51 -45.04
C VAL A 142 -0.18 20.21 -44.65
N LEU A 143 -0.52 20.42 -43.38
CA LEU A 143 -1.90 20.46 -42.85
C LEU A 143 -2.19 21.88 -42.33
N GLY A 144 -3.35 22.45 -42.63
CA GLY A 144 -3.85 23.68 -42.02
C GLY A 144 -5.10 23.43 -41.18
N GLN A 145 -5.67 24.51 -40.62
CA GLN A 145 -6.89 24.42 -39.84
C GLN A 145 -8.07 23.81 -40.63
N GLN A 146 -8.12 24.03 -41.95
CA GLN A 146 -9.16 23.47 -42.82
C GLN A 146 -9.13 21.94 -42.95
N ASP A 147 -7.99 21.29 -42.70
CA ASP A 147 -7.83 19.85 -42.89
C ASP A 147 -8.22 19.04 -41.64
N LEU A 148 -8.30 19.68 -40.47
CA LEU A 148 -8.61 19.03 -39.19
C LEU A 148 -9.96 18.27 -39.17
N PRO A 149 -11.06 18.78 -39.75
CA PRO A 149 -12.34 18.04 -39.83
C PRO A 149 -12.29 16.80 -40.73
N TYR A 150 -11.31 16.74 -41.64
CA TYR A 150 -11.13 15.70 -42.67
C TYR A 150 -9.74 15.05 -42.55
N LEU A 151 -9.24 14.93 -41.31
CA LEU A 151 -7.85 14.55 -41.06
C LEU A 151 -7.55 13.11 -41.49
N ARG A 152 -8.58 12.24 -41.55
CA ARG A 152 -8.46 10.86 -42.03
C ARG A 152 -8.07 10.84 -43.50
N GLU A 153 -8.85 11.56 -44.30
CA GLU A 153 -8.69 11.71 -45.74
C GLU A 153 -7.37 12.43 -46.07
N ALA A 154 -7.03 13.46 -45.28
CA ALA A 154 -5.76 14.17 -45.40
C ALA A 154 -4.54 13.28 -45.10
N LEU A 155 -4.58 12.48 -44.03
CA LEU A 155 -3.51 11.53 -43.67
C LEU A 155 -3.37 10.40 -44.70
N GLU A 156 -4.47 9.88 -45.24
CA GLU A 156 -4.43 8.85 -46.29
C GLU A 156 -3.91 9.43 -47.62
N ALA A 157 -4.23 10.68 -47.96
CA ALA A 157 -3.61 11.39 -49.07
C ALA A 157 -2.11 11.63 -48.85
N MET A 158 -1.69 11.95 -47.62
CA MET A 158 -0.26 12.02 -47.26
C MET A 158 0.45 10.67 -47.37
N ARG A 159 -0.22 9.55 -47.04
CA ARG A 159 0.35 8.20 -47.19
C ARG A 159 0.81 7.93 -48.62
N GLU A 160 -0.06 8.17 -49.62
CA GLU A 160 0.27 7.85 -51.01
C GLU A 160 1.17 8.90 -51.69
N ARG A 161 1.22 10.14 -51.17
CA ARG A 161 2.12 11.19 -51.69
C ARG A 161 3.54 11.09 -51.14
N LEU A 162 3.70 10.77 -49.85
CA LEU A 162 4.98 10.93 -49.14
C LEU A 162 5.77 9.61 -48.99
N PHE A 163 5.15 8.44 -49.25
CA PHE A 163 5.80 7.14 -49.05
C PHE A 163 5.78 6.27 -50.32
N PRO A 164 6.94 5.91 -50.90
CA PRO A 164 7.01 5.03 -52.06
C PRO A 164 6.37 3.66 -51.78
N PRO A 165 5.35 3.21 -52.54
CA PRO A 165 4.56 2.02 -52.20
C PRO A 165 5.34 0.69 -52.26
N GLN A 166 6.50 0.68 -52.93
CA GLN A 166 7.44 -0.45 -52.99
C GLN A 166 8.33 -0.57 -51.74
N GLN A 167 8.46 0.48 -50.94
CA GLN A 167 9.29 0.49 -49.74
C GLN A 167 8.42 0.24 -48.51
N ARG A 168 8.54 -0.95 -47.92
CA ARG A 168 7.82 -1.36 -46.71
C ARG A 168 8.80 -1.79 -45.61
N PRO A 169 8.51 -1.49 -44.32
CA PRO A 169 9.35 -1.96 -43.21
C PRO A 169 9.40 -3.50 -43.19
N ARG A 170 10.61 -4.07 -43.04
CA ARG A 170 10.80 -5.54 -43.09
C ARG A 170 10.57 -6.23 -41.75
N ASP A 171 10.83 -5.53 -40.65
CA ASP A 171 10.78 -6.03 -39.29
C ASP A 171 9.62 -5.36 -38.54
N SER A 172 8.52 -6.09 -38.35
CA SER A 172 7.27 -5.57 -37.76
C SER A 172 7.40 -5.07 -36.32
N ARG A 173 8.50 -5.37 -35.63
CA ARG A 173 8.78 -4.91 -34.26
C ARG A 173 9.01 -3.40 -34.16
N TRP A 174 9.21 -2.68 -35.27
CA TRP A 174 9.49 -1.24 -35.24
C TRP A 174 8.40 -0.42 -34.52
N VAL A 175 7.13 -0.83 -34.64
CA VAL A 175 5.98 -0.20 -33.98
C VAL A 175 6.01 -0.46 -32.46
N GLU A 176 6.48 -1.63 -32.05
CA GLU A 176 6.63 -2.02 -30.62
C GLU A 176 7.79 -1.27 -29.97
N LEU A 177 8.97 -1.25 -30.62
CA LEU A 177 10.14 -0.48 -30.16
C LEU A 177 9.85 1.03 -30.04
N LEU A 178 9.03 1.58 -30.92
CA LEU A 178 8.61 2.98 -30.87
C LEU A 178 7.63 3.23 -29.70
N HIS A 179 6.70 2.32 -29.46
CA HIS A 179 5.80 2.39 -28.30
C HIS A 179 6.58 2.27 -26.97
N GLU A 180 7.60 1.39 -26.90
CA GLU A 180 8.53 1.32 -25.77
C GLU A 180 9.33 2.62 -25.57
N LEU A 181 9.80 3.24 -26.66
CA LEU A 181 10.54 4.52 -26.62
C LEU A 181 9.65 5.68 -26.16
N TRP A 182 8.37 5.68 -26.49
CA TRP A 182 7.42 6.68 -25.98
C TRP A 182 7.22 6.56 -24.45
N GLY A 183 7.20 5.33 -23.93
CA GLY A 183 7.04 5.04 -22.51
C GLY A 183 5.61 5.25 -22.00
N GLU A 184 4.74 4.27 -22.23
CA GLU A 184 3.33 4.32 -21.78
C GLU A 184 3.17 4.21 -20.27
N THR A 185 3.88 3.27 -19.62
CA THR A 185 3.79 3.02 -18.19
C THR A 185 5.09 2.42 -17.67
N TRP A 186 5.62 3.00 -16.59
CA TRP A 186 6.70 2.40 -15.79
C TRP A 186 6.21 2.26 -14.34
N THR A 187 6.00 1.01 -13.92
CA THR A 187 5.58 0.68 -12.55
C THR A 187 6.77 0.07 -11.80
N PRO A 188 7.36 0.76 -10.80
CA PRO A 188 8.48 0.21 -10.04
C PRO A 188 8.06 -1.06 -9.26
N ARG A 189 8.88 -2.11 -9.35
CA ARG A 189 8.65 -3.38 -8.63
C ARG A 189 9.22 -3.30 -7.21
N LEU A 190 8.46 -2.68 -6.31
CA LEU A 190 8.77 -2.62 -4.88
C LEU A 190 8.55 -3.99 -4.20
N VAL A 191 9.51 -4.42 -3.39
CA VAL A 191 9.38 -5.58 -2.47
C VAL A 191 8.52 -5.22 -1.27
N LEU A 192 8.02 -6.23 -0.52
CA LEU A 192 7.11 -5.99 0.60
C LEU A 192 7.67 -5.03 1.66
N GLY A 193 8.98 -5.07 1.96
CA GLY A 193 9.60 -4.18 2.94
C GLY A 193 9.63 -2.71 2.51
N ASP A 194 9.83 -2.44 1.22
CA ASP A 194 9.77 -1.07 0.69
C ASP A 194 8.34 -0.54 0.69
N ARG A 195 7.35 -1.41 0.41
CA ARG A 195 5.93 -1.05 0.51
C ARG A 195 5.54 -0.72 1.94
N ALA A 196 6.01 -1.50 2.93
CA ALA A 196 5.78 -1.23 4.34
C ALA A 196 6.36 0.14 4.74
N ARG A 197 7.65 0.38 4.46
CA ARG A 197 8.33 1.66 4.77
C ARG A 197 7.71 2.87 4.08
N LEU A 198 7.35 2.74 2.80
CA LEU A 198 6.66 3.82 2.08
C LEU A 198 5.27 4.07 2.66
N ARG A 199 4.52 3.01 3.01
CA ARG A 199 3.21 3.16 3.67
C ARG A 199 3.33 3.81 5.05
N GLU A 200 4.37 3.51 5.81
CA GLU A 200 4.67 4.17 7.10
C GLU A 200 5.05 5.65 6.92
N GLN A 201 5.75 6.01 5.84
CA GLN A 201 6.02 7.40 5.48
C GLN A 201 4.76 8.12 4.96
N GLU A 202 3.81 7.39 4.37
CA GLU A 202 2.46 7.84 4.01
C GLU A 202 1.48 7.88 5.20
N LEU A 203 1.86 7.39 6.39
CA LEU A 203 1.08 7.61 7.63
C LEU A 203 1.23 9.07 8.06
N ILE A 204 0.41 9.92 7.45
CA ILE A 204 0.34 11.37 7.69
C ILE A 204 0.36 11.63 9.21
N PRO A 205 1.25 12.50 9.72
CA PRO A 205 1.34 12.81 11.15
C PRO A 205 0.11 13.61 11.62
N PHE A 206 -0.95 12.86 11.94
CA PHE A 206 -2.34 13.29 12.14
C PHE A 206 -2.92 14.15 11.01
N ASP A 207 -4.02 13.70 10.40
CA ASP A 207 -4.83 14.61 9.58
C ASP A 207 -5.27 15.79 10.46
N GLN A 208 -5.18 17.01 9.92
CA GLN A 208 -5.65 18.22 10.56
C GLN A 208 -7.13 18.11 10.95
N GLN A 209 -7.94 17.34 10.20
CA GLN A 209 -9.32 17.00 10.56
C GLN A 209 -9.42 16.22 11.88
N GLN A 210 -8.55 15.23 12.10
CA GLN A 210 -8.54 14.43 13.33
C GLN A 210 -8.11 15.24 14.56
N LEU A 211 -7.13 16.13 14.41
CA LEU A 211 -6.75 17.06 15.48
C LEU A 211 -7.83 18.11 15.75
N HIS A 212 -8.47 18.61 14.69
CA HIS A 212 -9.57 19.56 14.79
C HIS A 212 -10.76 18.98 15.58
N LEU A 213 -11.05 17.69 15.45
CA LEU A 213 -12.04 16.99 16.28
C LEU A 213 -11.68 17.07 17.79
N LEU A 214 -10.41 16.86 18.16
CA LEU A 214 -9.97 17.02 19.56
C LEU A 214 -10.02 18.48 20.04
N ASP A 215 -9.84 19.47 19.16
CA ASP A 215 -9.95 20.89 19.51
C ASP A 215 -11.41 21.39 19.57
N MET A 216 -12.32 20.85 18.75
CA MET A 216 -13.76 21.12 18.83
C MET A 216 -14.37 20.51 20.10
N LEU A 217 -13.98 19.28 20.45
CA LEU A 217 -14.44 18.59 21.66
C LEU A 217 -13.74 19.10 22.94
N ARG A 218 -12.73 19.97 22.83
CA ARG A 218 -11.86 20.45 23.93
C ARG A 218 -12.58 21.09 25.12
N LYS A 219 -13.80 21.59 24.93
CA LYS A 219 -14.66 22.15 25.99
C LYS A 219 -15.44 21.07 26.76
N ASN A 220 -15.66 19.90 26.17
CA ASN A 220 -16.32 18.77 26.81
C ASN A 220 -15.28 18.01 27.63
N GLN A 221 -15.43 17.97 28.96
CA GLN A 221 -14.53 17.17 29.78
C GLN A 221 -14.75 15.66 29.59
N ARG A 222 -15.95 15.25 29.17
CA ARG A 222 -16.37 13.84 29.06
C ARG A 222 -16.83 13.52 27.65
N CYS A 223 -16.06 12.77 26.87
CA CYS A 223 -16.36 12.47 25.46
C CYS A 223 -16.04 11.02 25.06
N LEU A 224 -16.93 10.40 24.28
CA LEU A 224 -16.71 9.10 23.64
C LEU A 224 -16.50 9.30 22.13
N VAL A 225 -15.36 8.85 21.62
CA VAL A 225 -14.99 8.90 20.21
C VAL A 225 -15.05 7.48 19.64
N THR A 226 -15.99 7.22 18.74
CA THR A 226 -16.15 5.94 18.07
C THR A 226 -15.51 5.95 16.68
N GLY A 227 -15.16 4.78 16.14
CA GLY A 227 -14.66 4.68 14.76
C GLY A 227 -14.21 3.27 14.38
N GLY A 228 -14.27 2.94 13.09
CA GLY A 228 -13.88 1.62 12.57
C GLY A 228 -12.38 1.28 12.70
N PRO A 229 -11.92 0.14 12.13
CA PRO A 229 -10.51 -0.19 12.00
C PRO A 229 -9.75 0.88 11.19
N GLY A 230 -8.49 1.15 11.54
CA GLY A 230 -7.63 2.10 10.80
C GLY A 230 -8.01 3.59 10.88
N THR A 231 -9.07 3.95 11.63
CA THR A 231 -9.54 5.34 11.83
C THR A 231 -8.68 6.18 12.78
N GLY A 232 -7.64 5.59 13.38
CA GLY A 232 -6.63 6.31 14.17
C GLY A 232 -6.83 6.36 15.69
N LYS A 233 -7.95 5.84 16.23
CA LYS A 233 -8.34 5.87 17.66
C LYS A 233 -7.19 5.88 18.68
N THR A 234 -6.35 4.84 18.71
CA THR A 234 -5.21 4.71 19.65
C THR A 234 -4.24 5.89 19.61
N LEU A 235 -3.96 6.46 18.42
CA LEU A 235 -3.12 7.66 18.31
C LEU A 235 -3.83 8.89 18.86
N LEU A 236 -5.16 8.99 18.70
CA LEU A 236 -5.96 10.07 19.29
C LEU A 236 -6.08 9.93 20.82
N ALA A 237 -6.09 8.70 21.35
CA ALA A 237 -5.96 8.46 22.79
C ALA A 237 -4.59 8.95 23.31
N CYS A 238 -3.49 8.57 22.66
CA CYS A 238 -2.15 9.08 22.98
C CYS A 238 -2.05 10.60 22.89
N GLU A 239 -2.59 11.21 21.83
CA GLU A 239 -2.58 12.66 21.65
C GLU A 239 -3.45 13.38 22.67
N MET A 240 -4.62 12.82 23.04
CA MET A 240 -5.46 13.39 24.09
C MET A 240 -4.77 13.32 25.46
N TRP A 241 -4.08 12.22 25.76
CA TRP A 241 -3.23 12.09 26.95
C TRP A 241 -2.09 13.12 26.96
N ARG A 242 -1.37 13.29 25.83
CA ARG A 242 -0.30 14.31 25.69
C ARG A 242 -0.85 15.73 25.85
N ARG A 243 -2.03 16.02 25.25
CA ARG A 243 -2.76 17.29 25.38
C ARG A 243 -3.26 17.56 26.80
N LEU A 244 -3.52 16.53 27.62
CA LEU A 244 -3.86 16.66 29.04
C LEU A 244 -2.61 16.93 29.88
N ARG A 245 -1.55 16.12 29.72
CA ARG A 245 -0.22 16.35 30.33
C ARG A 245 0.28 17.77 30.09
N ALA A 246 0.23 18.25 28.85
CA ALA A 246 0.67 19.59 28.45
C ALA A 246 -0.17 20.75 29.05
N ARG A 247 -1.31 20.46 29.72
CA ARG A 247 -2.13 21.42 30.47
C ARG A 247 -1.91 21.33 31.99
N GLY A 248 -0.95 20.52 32.45
CA GLY A 248 -0.68 20.27 33.86
C GLY A 248 -1.54 19.19 34.51
N ALA A 249 -2.38 18.49 33.74
CA ALA A 249 -3.17 17.37 34.24
C ALA A 249 -2.31 16.12 34.44
N ARG A 250 -2.79 15.20 35.28
CA ARG A 250 -2.23 13.86 35.53
C ARG A 250 -3.21 12.81 34.99
N PRO A 251 -3.25 12.61 33.66
CA PRO A 251 -4.08 11.57 33.06
C PRO A 251 -3.51 10.17 33.31
N ALA A 252 -4.40 9.20 33.49
CA ALA A 252 -4.11 7.79 33.18
C ALA A 252 -4.56 7.48 31.74
N LEU A 253 -3.85 6.59 31.03
CA LEU A 253 -4.32 5.97 29.79
C LEU A 253 -4.59 4.49 30.05
N LEU A 254 -5.86 4.11 30.09
CA LEU A 254 -6.30 2.74 30.36
C LEU A 254 -6.60 2.01 29.06
N CYS A 255 -6.23 0.74 28.97
CA CYS A 255 -6.60 -0.13 27.85
C CYS A 255 -6.92 -1.57 28.28
N TRP A 256 -7.30 -2.42 27.34
CA TRP A 256 -7.65 -3.82 27.63
C TRP A 256 -6.44 -4.78 27.71
N THR A 257 -5.38 -4.58 26.91
CA THR A 257 -4.28 -5.57 26.78
C THR A 257 -2.95 -5.08 27.38
N ASN A 258 -2.26 -5.96 28.11
CA ASN A 258 -0.91 -5.68 28.66
C ASN A 258 0.09 -5.34 27.54
N ALA A 259 -0.08 -5.96 26.37
CA ALA A 259 0.72 -5.71 25.19
C ALA A 259 0.59 -4.26 24.68
N LEU A 260 -0.65 -3.72 24.65
CA LEU A 260 -0.86 -2.31 24.34
C LEU A 260 -0.32 -1.41 25.47
N ALA A 261 -0.58 -1.71 26.74
CA ALA A 261 -0.06 -0.92 27.86
C ALA A 261 1.48 -0.78 27.83
N SER A 262 2.21 -1.89 27.63
CA SER A 262 3.66 -1.90 27.49
C SER A 262 4.14 -1.12 26.25
N SER A 263 3.47 -1.27 25.11
CA SER A 263 3.78 -0.51 23.89
C SER A 263 3.57 1.00 24.08
N LEU A 264 2.51 1.40 24.77
CA LEU A 264 2.22 2.79 25.10
C LEU A 264 3.29 3.38 26.03
N ARG A 265 3.69 2.66 27.09
CA ARG A 265 4.82 3.04 27.96
C ARG A 265 6.11 3.24 27.17
N ALA A 266 6.47 2.30 26.30
CA ALA A 266 7.62 2.41 25.42
C ALA A 266 7.55 3.62 24.45
N SER A 267 6.34 4.03 24.05
CA SER A 267 6.10 5.25 23.24
C SER A 267 6.08 6.57 24.03
N GLY A 268 6.46 6.54 25.32
CA GLY A 268 6.52 7.70 26.21
C GLY A 268 5.19 8.08 26.88
N ILE A 269 4.21 7.17 26.94
CA ILE A 269 2.99 7.32 27.75
C ILE A 269 3.24 6.65 29.11
N ASP A 270 3.92 7.35 30.02
CA ASP A 270 4.42 6.78 31.28
C ASP A 270 3.30 6.27 32.22
N THR A 271 2.11 6.89 32.16
CA THR A 271 0.92 6.47 32.91
C THR A 271 -0.10 5.69 32.08
N ALA A 272 0.37 4.85 31.16
CA ALA A 272 -0.47 3.83 30.52
C ALA A 272 -0.57 2.56 31.39
N PHE A 273 -1.75 1.94 31.45
CA PHE A 273 -2.02 0.69 32.20
C PHE A 273 -3.13 -0.12 31.53
N THR A 274 -3.26 -1.40 31.88
CA THR A 274 -4.60 -2.02 31.82
C THR A 274 -5.43 -1.63 33.05
N VAL A 275 -6.76 -1.64 32.94
CA VAL A 275 -7.65 -1.30 34.08
C VAL A 275 -7.36 -2.21 35.29
N ARG A 276 -7.13 -3.51 35.03
CA ARG A 276 -6.90 -4.53 36.08
C ARG A 276 -5.49 -4.48 36.66
N GLU A 277 -4.50 -4.11 35.86
CA GLU A 277 -3.14 -3.84 36.33
C GLU A 277 -3.12 -2.64 37.29
N LEU A 278 -3.76 -1.53 36.91
CA LEU A 278 -3.93 -0.39 37.81
C LEU A 278 -4.75 -0.75 39.05
N ALA A 279 -5.82 -1.53 38.91
CA ALA A 279 -6.61 -2.02 40.04
C ALA A 279 -5.75 -2.83 41.03
N ALA A 280 -4.92 -3.74 40.52
CA ALA A 280 -4.00 -4.57 41.30
C ALA A 280 -2.98 -3.70 42.06
N GLU A 281 -2.33 -2.74 41.39
CA GLU A 281 -1.43 -1.78 42.02
C GLU A 281 -2.10 -1.01 43.16
N LEU A 282 -3.32 -0.50 42.93
CA LEU A 282 -4.06 0.28 43.92
C LEU A 282 -4.42 -0.53 45.16
N ILE A 283 -4.95 -1.75 45.03
CA ILE A 283 -5.29 -2.57 46.21
C ILE A 283 -4.04 -3.03 46.98
N THR A 284 -2.97 -3.40 46.28
CA THR A 284 -1.72 -3.83 46.91
C THR A 284 -1.06 -2.69 47.69
N GLU A 285 -1.11 -1.44 47.20
CA GLU A 285 -0.52 -0.29 47.88
C GLU A 285 -1.30 0.17 49.12
N VAL A 286 -2.63 -0.03 49.18
CA VAL A 286 -3.40 0.16 50.42
C VAL A 286 -3.30 -1.05 51.38
N GLY A 287 -2.50 -2.06 51.05
CA GLY A 287 -2.27 -3.24 51.89
C GLY A 287 -3.37 -4.29 51.83
N ILE A 288 -4.25 -4.25 50.83
CA ILE A 288 -5.28 -5.27 50.61
C ILE A 288 -4.67 -6.42 49.80
N ASP A 289 -4.57 -7.57 50.45
CA ASP A 289 -4.18 -8.83 49.84
C ASP A 289 -5.44 -9.56 49.34
N PRO A 290 -5.63 -9.74 48.03
CA PRO A 290 -6.82 -10.38 47.49
C PRO A 290 -6.70 -11.91 47.43
N GLN A 291 -5.55 -12.51 47.78
CA GLN A 291 -5.33 -13.96 47.68
C GLN A 291 -4.15 -14.49 48.53
N ASP A 292 -4.22 -14.29 49.85
CA ASP A 292 -3.38 -14.98 50.86
C ASP A 292 -1.86 -15.00 50.55
N GLY A 293 -1.29 -13.87 50.15
CA GLY A 293 0.13 -13.68 49.88
C GLY A 293 0.58 -14.12 48.48
N ALA A 294 -0.34 -14.57 47.62
CA ALA A 294 0.00 -14.97 46.27
C ALA A 294 0.35 -13.73 45.40
N PRO A 295 1.43 -13.75 44.61
CA PRO A 295 1.74 -12.66 43.69
C PRO A 295 0.71 -12.60 42.55
N PRO A 296 0.52 -11.46 41.86
CA PRO A 296 -0.47 -11.30 40.78
C PRO A 296 -0.36 -12.35 39.65
N SER A 297 0.84 -12.89 39.40
CA SER A 297 1.08 -13.99 38.45
C SER A 297 0.47 -15.34 38.84
N ALA A 298 0.01 -15.48 40.09
CA ALA A 298 -0.63 -16.67 40.67
C ALA A 298 -2.08 -16.41 41.12
N TRP A 299 -2.62 -15.21 40.87
CA TRP A 299 -4.02 -14.88 41.17
C TRP A 299 -4.99 -15.66 40.27
N SER A 300 -6.12 -16.07 40.85
CA SER A 300 -7.17 -16.81 40.16
C SER A 300 -7.92 -15.93 39.14
N ALA A 301 -8.68 -16.57 38.25
CA ALA A 301 -9.52 -15.86 37.29
C ALA A 301 -10.61 -15.00 37.97
N GLU A 302 -11.14 -15.45 39.10
CA GLU A 302 -12.14 -14.76 39.92
C GLU A 302 -11.52 -13.55 40.63
N THR A 303 -10.33 -13.73 41.20
CA THR A 303 -9.51 -12.65 41.77
C THR A 303 -9.27 -11.55 40.73
N TRP A 304 -8.86 -11.94 39.51
CA TRP A 304 -8.67 -11.04 38.37
C TRP A 304 -9.96 -10.45 37.78
N GLU A 305 -11.15 -10.95 38.16
CA GLU A 305 -12.45 -10.41 37.75
C GLU A 305 -13.02 -9.43 38.78
N LEU A 306 -12.75 -9.66 40.07
CA LEU A 306 -13.18 -8.79 41.17
C LEU A 306 -12.18 -7.67 41.50
N VAL A 307 -10.91 -7.77 41.10
CA VAL A 307 -9.85 -6.77 41.40
C VAL A 307 -10.28 -5.32 41.13
N SER A 308 -10.93 -5.05 39.99
CA SER A 308 -11.40 -3.72 39.61
C SER A 308 -12.52 -3.20 40.52
N LEU A 309 -13.36 -4.10 41.05
CA LEU A 309 -14.44 -3.75 41.99
C LEU A 309 -13.87 -3.45 43.39
N HIS A 310 -12.94 -4.25 43.89
CA HIS A 310 -12.23 -3.97 45.16
C HIS A 310 -11.43 -2.66 45.07
N ALA A 311 -10.74 -2.41 43.95
CA ALA A 311 -10.06 -1.14 43.73
C ALA A 311 -11.01 0.07 43.69
N ALA A 312 -12.25 -0.11 43.22
CA ALA A 312 -13.28 0.93 43.20
C ALA A 312 -13.93 1.18 44.58
N ALA A 313 -13.98 0.15 45.44
CA ALA A 313 -14.53 0.25 46.79
C ALA A 313 -13.49 0.80 47.79
N ASP A 314 -12.30 0.17 47.84
CA ASP A 314 -11.39 0.27 48.99
C ASP A 314 -10.13 1.09 48.70
N ALA A 315 -9.67 1.11 47.44
CA ALA A 315 -8.44 1.80 47.02
C ALA A 315 -8.67 3.06 46.17
N LEU A 316 -9.94 3.46 45.97
CA LEU A 316 -10.32 4.47 44.99
C LEU A 316 -9.66 5.83 45.26
N GLU A 317 -9.63 6.31 46.50
CA GLU A 317 -9.06 7.63 46.82
C GLU A 317 -7.55 7.69 46.57
N LEU A 318 -6.81 6.57 46.64
CA LEU A 318 -5.40 6.54 46.20
C LEU A 318 -5.30 6.79 44.69
N GLY A 319 -6.14 6.13 43.90
CA GLY A 319 -6.22 6.35 42.45
C GLY A 319 -6.68 7.76 42.09
N ARG A 320 -7.64 8.32 42.84
CA ARG A 320 -8.13 9.69 42.68
C ARG A 320 -7.11 10.75 43.10
N ASN A 321 -6.19 10.43 44.02
CA ASN A 321 -5.07 11.28 44.38
C ASN A 321 -3.94 11.21 43.33
N ARG A 322 -3.74 10.07 42.66
CA ARG A 322 -2.78 9.90 41.56
C ARG A 322 -3.21 10.61 40.27
N PHE A 323 -4.47 10.44 39.88
CA PHE A 323 -4.97 10.86 38.56
C PHE A 323 -6.17 11.81 38.65
N ASP A 324 -6.19 12.84 37.79
CA ASP A 324 -7.26 13.84 37.68
C ASP A 324 -7.95 13.85 36.29
N ALA A 325 -7.51 12.98 35.38
CA ALA A 325 -8.19 12.68 34.14
C ALA A 325 -8.01 11.20 33.76
N VAL A 326 -8.97 10.65 33.01
CA VAL A 326 -8.91 9.28 32.48
C VAL A 326 -9.08 9.31 30.97
N VAL A 327 -8.17 8.66 30.25
CA VAL A 327 -8.27 8.33 28.83
C VAL A 327 -8.37 6.81 28.71
N ILE A 328 -9.21 6.29 27.81
CA ILE A 328 -9.46 4.86 27.63
C ILE A 328 -9.39 4.53 26.15
N ASP A 329 -8.56 3.57 25.75
CA ASP A 329 -8.60 2.98 24.41
C ASP A 329 -9.17 1.55 24.46
N GLU A 330 -9.76 1.12 23.34
CA GLU A 330 -10.53 -0.13 23.24
C GLU A 330 -11.67 -0.24 24.27
N ALA A 331 -12.34 0.89 24.55
CA ALA A 331 -13.28 1.03 25.66
C ALA A 331 -14.47 0.05 25.62
N GLN A 332 -14.80 -0.54 24.47
CA GLN A 332 -15.85 -1.57 24.36
C GLN A 332 -15.53 -2.90 25.05
N ASP A 333 -14.25 -3.19 25.35
CA ASP A 333 -13.84 -4.49 25.91
C ASP A 333 -13.69 -4.49 27.45
N LEU A 334 -13.96 -3.38 28.15
CA LEU A 334 -13.97 -3.30 29.62
C LEU A 334 -15.20 -4.03 30.21
N SER A 335 -15.03 -4.81 31.29
CA SER A 335 -16.14 -5.44 32.01
C SER A 335 -16.92 -4.42 32.87
N PRO A 336 -18.11 -4.77 33.42
CA PRO A 336 -18.82 -3.91 34.37
C PRO A 336 -17.95 -3.51 35.57
N ASN A 337 -17.20 -4.46 36.16
CA ASN A 337 -16.30 -4.18 37.28
C ASN A 337 -15.15 -3.24 36.88
N ASP A 338 -14.64 -3.38 35.65
CA ASP A 338 -13.62 -2.47 35.09
C ASP A 338 -14.20 -1.04 34.91
N TRP A 339 -15.50 -0.92 34.60
CA TRP A 339 -16.19 0.37 34.49
C TRP A 339 -16.47 1.05 35.82
N GLU A 340 -16.72 0.34 36.92
CA GLU A 340 -16.95 0.98 38.22
C GLU A 340 -15.70 1.70 38.75
N LEU A 341 -14.52 1.10 38.59
CA LEU A 341 -13.24 1.80 38.87
C LEU A 341 -13.07 3.05 38.00
N VAL A 342 -13.37 2.94 36.70
CA VAL A 342 -13.34 4.07 35.76
C VAL A 342 -14.30 5.19 36.17
N ARG A 343 -15.53 4.86 36.57
CA ARG A 343 -16.54 5.83 37.05
C ARG A 343 -15.98 6.60 38.24
N GLY A 344 -15.46 5.91 39.26
CA GLY A 344 -14.90 6.52 40.46
C GLY A 344 -13.67 7.40 40.19
N LEU A 345 -12.69 6.88 39.43
CA LEU A 345 -11.45 7.62 39.10
C LEU A 345 -11.77 8.93 38.35
N ALA A 346 -12.75 8.87 37.45
CA ALA A 346 -13.18 9.99 36.64
C ALA A 346 -14.33 10.80 37.27
N ASP A 347 -14.78 10.54 38.49
CA ASP A 347 -15.87 11.32 39.10
C ASP A 347 -15.45 12.79 39.29
N GLY A 348 -16.33 13.71 38.90
CA GLY A 348 -16.08 15.16 38.82
C GLY A 348 -15.02 15.59 37.79
N ARG A 349 -14.54 14.69 36.92
CA ARG A 349 -13.30 14.87 36.14
C ARG A 349 -13.44 14.59 34.65
N SER A 350 -12.34 14.77 33.93
CA SER A 350 -12.23 14.50 32.49
C SER A 350 -12.18 12.99 32.19
N LEU A 351 -12.97 12.55 31.22
CA LEU A 351 -13.09 11.16 30.78
C LEU A 351 -13.17 11.07 29.25
N TRP A 352 -12.15 10.48 28.62
CA TRP A 352 -12.08 10.32 27.17
C TRP A 352 -12.07 8.85 26.79
N GLY A 353 -13.14 8.37 26.17
CA GLY A 353 -13.24 6.99 25.69
C GLY A 353 -13.01 6.91 24.18
N PHE A 354 -12.26 5.91 23.73
CA PHE A 354 -12.07 5.58 22.32
C PHE A 354 -12.53 4.14 22.08
N ALA A 355 -13.47 3.94 21.14
CA ALA A 355 -14.16 2.66 20.98
C ALA A 355 -14.46 2.26 19.53
N ASP A 356 -14.56 0.95 19.28
CA ASP A 356 -15.19 0.37 18.10
C ASP A 356 -16.14 -0.76 18.50
N GLU A 357 -17.44 -0.46 18.60
CA GLU A 357 -18.47 -1.43 18.94
C GLU A 357 -18.51 -2.62 17.94
N GLY A 358 -18.04 -2.42 16.71
CA GLY A 358 -17.90 -3.49 15.71
C GLY A 358 -16.67 -4.38 15.89
N GLN A 359 -15.86 -4.17 16.93
CA GLN A 359 -14.74 -5.02 17.34
C GLN A 359 -14.90 -5.63 18.75
N GLY A 360 -16.00 -5.34 19.46
CA GLY A 360 -16.25 -5.93 20.78
C GLY A 360 -16.32 -7.45 20.69
N PHE A 361 -15.46 -8.14 21.43
CA PHE A 361 -15.43 -9.61 21.42
C PHE A 361 -16.48 -10.23 22.35
N TRP A 362 -16.72 -9.56 23.47
CA TRP A 362 -17.63 -9.96 24.54
C TRP A 362 -19.05 -9.45 24.25
N ARG A 363 -20.09 -10.20 24.66
CA ARG A 363 -21.51 -9.87 24.38
C ARG A 363 -22.22 -9.21 25.56
N ASP A 364 -21.62 -9.37 26.72
CA ASP A 364 -21.95 -8.83 28.04
C ASP A 364 -21.42 -7.40 28.20
N ARG A 365 -20.29 -7.07 27.56
CA ARG A 365 -19.59 -5.80 27.70
C ARG A 365 -20.13 -4.75 26.74
N HIS A 366 -20.36 -3.57 27.28
CA HIS A 366 -20.95 -2.42 26.58
C HIS A 366 -20.32 -1.15 27.13
N VAL A 367 -20.14 -0.13 26.29
CA VAL A 367 -19.70 1.19 26.77
C VAL A 367 -20.89 1.89 27.46
N PRO A 368 -20.79 2.29 28.73
CA PRO A 368 -21.82 3.07 29.41
C PRO A 368 -21.84 4.49 28.83
N LYS A 369 -22.75 4.74 27.89
CA LYS A 369 -22.86 6.02 27.17
C LYS A 369 -23.29 7.17 28.09
N ASP A 370 -23.93 6.85 29.21
CA ASP A 370 -24.21 7.71 30.37
C ASP A 370 -22.96 8.35 30.99
N CYS A 371 -21.78 7.72 30.88
CA CYS A 371 -20.53 8.30 31.37
C CYS A 371 -20.06 9.53 30.57
N PHE A 372 -20.63 9.82 29.40
CA PHE A 372 -20.08 10.77 28.42
C PHE A 372 -21.07 11.88 28.04
N GLY A 373 -20.63 13.14 28.13
CA GLY A 373 -21.44 14.31 27.77
C GLY A 373 -21.44 14.65 26.27
N ALA A 374 -20.54 14.05 25.50
CA ALA A 374 -20.44 14.21 24.05
C ALA A 374 -20.08 12.89 23.36
N LEU A 375 -20.61 12.69 22.16
CA LEU A 375 -20.31 11.55 21.27
C LEU A 375 -19.75 12.10 19.95
N ALA A 376 -18.72 11.45 19.40
CA ALA A 376 -18.15 11.78 18.10
C ALA A 376 -17.78 10.51 17.31
N GLU A 377 -17.82 10.58 15.98
CA GLU A 377 -17.59 9.44 15.08
C GLU A 377 -16.46 9.76 14.08
N LEU A 378 -15.42 8.91 14.07
CA LEU A 378 -14.33 8.95 13.09
C LEU A 378 -14.72 8.15 11.85
N ARG A 379 -14.79 8.83 10.70
CA ARG A 379 -15.26 8.27 9.43
C ARG A 379 -14.14 7.89 8.47
N GLU A 380 -13.09 8.70 8.42
CA GLU A 380 -11.96 8.49 7.51
C GLU A 380 -10.93 7.48 8.06
N ARG A 381 -10.24 6.81 7.14
CA ARG A 381 -9.36 5.66 7.39
C ARG A 381 -7.99 5.96 6.83
N TYR A 382 -6.97 5.82 7.66
CA TYR A 382 -5.62 6.27 7.31
C TYR A 382 -4.59 5.14 7.42
N ARG A 383 -4.70 4.25 8.42
CA ARG A 383 -3.72 3.17 8.63
C ARG A 383 -4.02 1.89 7.84
N CYS A 384 -5.28 1.44 7.87
CA CYS A 384 -5.70 0.23 7.16
C CYS A 384 -5.88 0.52 5.65
N PRO A 385 -5.29 -0.27 4.73
CA PRO A 385 -5.59 -0.18 3.31
C PRO A 385 -7.09 -0.31 3.05
N GLU A 386 -7.67 0.58 2.25
CA GLU A 386 -9.12 0.57 2.01
C GLU A 386 -9.66 -0.77 1.45
N PRO A 387 -8.93 -1.54 0.61
CA PRO A 387 -9.38 -2.89 0.24
C PRO A 387 -9.50 -3.86 1.43
N LEU A 388 -8.59 -3.78 2.42
CA LEU A 388 -8.66 -4.55 3.67
C LEU A 388 -9.75 -4.02 4.61
N ALA A 389 -9.95 -2.70 4.69
CA ALA A 389 -11.00 -2.09 5.50
C ALA A 389 -12.41 -2.43 4.95
N ALA A 390 -12.61 -2.35 3.63
CA ALA A 390 -13.83 -2.76 2.96
C ALA A 390 -14.10 -4.28 3.07
N PHE A 391 -13.05 -5.11 3.11
CA PHE A 391 -13.18 -6.53 3.45
C PHE A 391 -13.66 -6.72 4.89
N ALA A 392 -13.05 -6.03 5.87
CA ALA A 392 -13.47 -6.09 7.27
C ALA A 392 -14.91 -5.62 7.48
N ASP A 393 -15.35 -4.56 6.79
CA ASP A 393 -16.74 -4.07 6.81
C ASP A 393 -17.76 -5.13 6.42
N HIS A 394 -17.41 -6.06 5.52
CA HIS A 394 -18.31 -7.12 5.07
C HIS A 394 -18.66 -8.12 6.20
N TYR A 395 -17.81 -8.19 7.24
CA TYR A 395 -18.02 -9.05 8.42
C TYR A 395 -18.54 -8.28 9.64
N ARG A 396 -18.56 -6.94 9.63
CA ARG A 396 -19.18 -6.14 10.69
C ARG A 396 -20.69 -6.36 10.70
N THR A 397 -21.23 -6.78 11.85
CA THR A 397 -22.68 -6.72 12.10
C THR A 397 -23.11 -5.26 12.19
N ARG A 398 -23.68 -4.72 11.10
CA ARG A 398 -24.42 -3.46 11.15
C ARG A 398 -25.72 -3.67 11.92
N GLU A 399 -25.69 -3.37 13.22
CA GLU A 399 -26.86 -2.80 13.89
C GLU A 399 -27.36 -1.62 13.03
N PRO A 400 -28.65 -1.54 12.66
CA PRO A 400 -29.15 -0.41 11.90
C PRO A 400 -29.13 0.85 12.78
N SER A 401 -28.33 1.84 12.41
CA SER A 401 -28.25 3.11 13.14
C SER A 401 -29.64 3.74 13.25
N SER A 402 -30.11 3.95 14.48
CA SER A 402 -31.42 4.54 14.77
C SER A 402 -31.55 6.00 14.31
N VAL A 403 -30.42 6.66 14.02
CA VAL A 403 -30.35 7.95 13.35
C VAL A 403 -30.40 7.74 11.83
N PRO A 404 -31.48 8.12 11.13
CA PRO A 404 -31.44 8.20 9.68
C PRO A 404 -30.48 9.33 9.26
N PRO A 405 -29.69 9.18 8.19
CA PRO A 405 -28.80 10.24 7.72
C PRO A 405 -29.64 11.48 7.33
N PRO A 406 -29.16 12.71 7.61
CA PRO A 406 -29.89 13.93 7.30
C PRO A 406 -30.17 14.02 5.80
N ALA A 407 -31.44 14.20 5.44
CA ALA A 407 -31.91 14.06 4.08
C ALA A 407 -31.59 15.27 3.18
N ARG A 408 -30.32 15.37 2.75
CA ARG A 408 -29.87 16.09 1.53
C ARG A 408 -28.44 15.69 1.16
N LEU A 409 -28.21 15.53 -0.16
CA LEU A 409 -26.90 15.61 -0.82
C LEU A 409 -25.77 14.74 -0.24
N SER A 410 -25.98 13.41 -0.28
CA SER A 410 -24.85 12.52 -0.57
C SER A 410 -25.29 11.46 -1.58
N SER A 411 -24.83 11.62 -2.82
CA SER A 411 -24.76 10.54 -3.79
C SER A 411 -23.60 9.62 -3.40
N ALA A 412 -23.78 8.87 -2.30
CA ALA A 412 -22.83 7.85 -1.90
C ALA A 412 -22.60 6.92 -3.11
N PRO A 413 -21.36 6.79 -3.61
CA PRO A 413 -21.12 5.94 -4.77
C PRO A 413 -21.56 4.50 -4.45
N PRO A 414 -22.01 3.72 -5.46
CA PRO A 414 -22.28 2.31 -5.24
C PRO A 414 -21.05 1.65 -4.61
N PRO A 415 -21.23 0.69 -3.68
CA PRO A 415 -20.10 0.07 -2.98
C PRO A 415 -19.10 -0.42 -4.02
N ALA A 416 -17.86 0.02 -3.89
CA ALA A 416 -16.84 -0.21 -4.91
C ALA A 416 -16.76 -1.71 -5.25
N PRO A 417 -16.61 -2.09 -6.54
CA PRO A 417 -16.43 -3.48 -6.89
C PRO A 417 -15.24 -4.01 -6.09
N ILE A 418 -15.37 -5.20 -5.50
CA ILE A 418 -14.33 -5.78 -4.63
C ILE A 418 -13.05 -5.93 -5.46
N VAL A 419 -12.14 -4.97 -5.28
CA VAL A 419 -10.84 -4.93 -5.95
C VAL A 419 -10.07 -6.17 -5.51
N PRO A 420 -9.34 -6.86 -6.42
CA PRO A 420 -8.44 -7.93 -6.01
C PRO A 420 -7.49 -7.42 -4.94
N ILE A 421 -7.64 -7.93 -3.71
CA ILE A 421 -6.79 -7.55 -2.60
C ILE A 421 -5.49 -8.34 -2.74
N ASP A 422 -4.53 -7.79 -3.48
CA ASP A 422 -3.16 -8.34 -3.57
C ASP A 422 -2.54 -8.54 -2.18
N GLU A 423 -3.01 -7.78 -1.18
CA GLU A 423 -2.59 -7.85 0.23
C GLU A 423 -3.25 -9.01 1.02
N LEU A 424 -4.23 -9.74 0.49
CA LEU A 424 -5.01 -10.75 1.24
C LEU A 424 -5.10 -12.11 0.55
N ARG A 425 -4.11 -12.97 0.81
CA ARG A 425 -4.21 -14.41 0.52
C ARG A 425 -5.11 -15.13 1.53
N ILE A 426 -5.81 -16.17 1.10
CA ILE A 426 -6.45 -17.19 1.96
C ILE A 426 -5.92 -18.55 1.52
N VAL A 427 -5.27 -19.30 2.43
CA VAL A 427 -4.71 -20.63 2.11
C VAL A 427 -5.30 -21.72 2.99
N ARG A 428 -5.97 -22.70 2.37
CA ARG A 428 -6.45 -23.91 3.05
C ARG A 428 -5.31 -24.92 3.22
N LEU A 429 -5.08 -25.37 4.44
CA LEU A 429 -4.00 -26.32 4.79
C LEU A 429 -4.57 -27.61 5.45
N PRO A 430 -3.94 -28.78 5.21
CA PRO A 430 -4.52 -30.08 5.57
C PRO A 430 -4.34 -30.51 7.04
N SER A 431 -3.36 -29.95 7.75
CA SER A 431 -3.02 -30.33 9.13
C SER A 431 -2.48 -29.15 9.92
N ALA A 432 -2.43 -29.26 11.25
CA ALA A 432 -1.83 -28.25 12.12
C ALA A 432 -0.34 -28.01 11.79
N THR A 433 0.43 -29.09 11.57
CA THR A 433 1.85 -29.06 11.17
C THR A 433 2.05 -28.28 9.88
N ALA A 434 1.20 -28.51 8.87
CA ALA A 434 1.27 -27.78 7.60
C ALA A 434 1.01 -26.27 7.75
N VAL A 435 0.31 -25.82 8.79
CA VAL A 435 0.17 -24.39 9.11
C VAL A 435 1.46 -23.80 9.66
N GLU A 436 2.22 -24.57 10.44
CA GLU A 436 3.47 -24.12 11.04
C GLU A 436 4.60 -24.08 10.01
N GLU A 437 4.71 -25.11 9.16
CA GLU A 437 5.56 -25.11 7.97
C GLU A 437 5.23 -23.96 7.01
N TYR A 438 3.93 -23.65 6.85
CA TYR A 438 3.49 -22.52 6.05
C TYR A 438 3.90 -21.20 6.70
N ALA A 439 3.60 -20.99 7.99
CA ALA A 439 3.97 -19.78 8.72
C ALA A 439 5.48 -19.52 8.71
N ALA A 440 6.30 -20.53 9.02
CA ALA A 440 7.76 -20.43 8.99
C ALA A 440 8.28 -19.97 7.62
N ARG A 441 7.74 -20.53 6.53
CA ARG A 441 8.11 -20.13 5.17
C ARG A 441 7.66 -18.72 4.82
N GLU A 442 6.46 -18.28 5.18
CA GLU A 442 6.04 -16.91 4.85
C GLU A 442 6.79 -15.86 5.70
N ILE A 443 7.17 -16.16 6.95
CA ILE A 443 8.06 -15.29 7.74
C ILE A 443 9.43 -15.16 7.04
N GLN A 444 10.06 -16.28 6.69
CA GLN A 444 11.35 -16.28 5.97
C GLN A 444 11.26 -15.55 4.62
N LYS A 445 10.14 -15.71 3.90
CA LYS A 445 9.85 -14.95 2.69
C LYS A 445 9.75 -13.45 2.97
N ALA A 446 9.00 -13.04 3.98
CA ALA A 446 8.84 -11.63 4.33
C ALA A 446 10.17 -10.95 4.71
N LEU A 447 11.00 -11.63 5.51
CA LEU A 447 12.35 -11.17 5.86
C LEU A 447 13.24 -11.04 4.61
N SER A 448 13.20 -12.00 3.68
CA SER A 448 13.95 -11.91 2.41
C SER A 448 13.37 -10.89 1.41
N GLU A 449 12.11 -10.48 1.55
CA GLU A 449 11.51 -9.31 0.88
C GLU A 449 11.69 -7.99 1.67
N GLY A 450 12.57 -7.97 2.68
CA GLY A 450 13.07 -6.76 3.33
C GLY A 450 12.22 -6.22 4.49
N LEU A 451 11.28 -6.99 5.02
CA LEU A 451 10.66 -6.72 6.32
C LEU A 451 11.67 -6.98 7.44
N GLN A 452 11.55 -6.23 8.53
CA GLN A 452 12.24 -6.48 9.79
C GLN A 452 11.44 -7.47 10.66
N PRO A 453 12.05 -8.12 11.66
CA PRO A 453 11.32 -9.01 12.58
C PRO A 453 10.14 -8.32 13.26
N HIS A 454 10.29 -7.05 13.62
CA HIS A 454 9.23 -6.24 14.25
C HIS A 454 8.06 -5.91 13.31
N ASP A 455 8.17 -6.13 12.01
CA ASP A 455 7.08 -5.90 11.05
C ASP A 455 6.04 -7.04 11.02
N ILE A 456 6.30 -8.15 11.74
CA ILE A 456 5.61 -9.43 11.55
C ILE A 456 4.96 -9.92 12.87
N ALA A 457 3.69 -10.32 12.84
CA ALA A 457 2.99 -10.99 13.95
C ALA A 457 2.15 -12.18 13.50
N VAL A 458 2.52 -13.40 13.90
CA VAL A 458 1.70 -14.61 13.70
C VAL A 458 0.63 -14.67 14.80
N LEU A 459 -0.65 -14.70 14.42
CA LEU A 459 -1.77 -14.62 15.37
C LEU A 459 -2.69 -15.83 15.31
N SER A 460 -2.96 -16.45 16.46
CA SER A 460 -3.96 -17.52 16.58
C SER A 460 -5.36 -16.96 16.86
N LEU A 461 -6.39 -17.52 16.21
CA LEU A 461 -7.79 -17.31 16.59
C LEU A 461 -8.25 -18.27 17.68
N GLY A 462 -7.44 -19.26 18.06
CA GLY A 462 -7.63 -20.01 19.29
C GLY A 462 -7.15 -19.19 20.49
N GLY A 463 -7.92 -19.22 21.58
CA GLY A 463 -7.42 -18.76 22.89
C GLY A 463 -6.22 -19.62 23.36
N GLN A 464 -5.47 -19.14 24.35
CA GLN A 464 -4.19 -19.74 24.76
C GLN A 464 -4.27 -21.25 25.04
N LEU A 465 -5.33 -21.72 25.72
CA LEU A 465 -5.54 -23.15 26.01
C LEU A 465 -5.79 -24.04 24.77
N LYS A 466 -6.04 -23.44 23.60
CA LYS A 466 -6.26 -24.12 22.31
C LYS A 466 -5.11 -23.91 21.33
N THR A 467 -4.02 -23.25 21.72
CA THR A 467 -2.92 -22.94 20.79
C THR A 467 -1.57 -22.87 21.51
N ASP A 468 -0.64 -23.70 21.06
CA ASP A 468 0.75 -23.76 21.51
C ASP A 468 1.59 -22.57 21.02
N LEU A 469 1.07 -21.78 20.08
CA LEU A 469 1.76 -20.64 19.46
C LEU A 469 2.32 -19.63 20.48
N CYS A 470 1.62 -19.43 21.60
CA CYS A 470 2.01 -18.49 22.65
C CYS A 470 3.08 -19.03 23.62
N ALA A 471 3.47 -20.29 23.47
CA ALA A 471 4.42 -21.02 24.30
C ALA A 471 5.64 -21.52 23.51
N ARG A 472 5.86 -20.97 22.30
CA ARG A 472 7.02 -21.26 21.44
C ARG A 472 7.95 -20.06 21.38
N ASP A 473 9.25 -20.29 21.55
CA ASP A 473 10.29 -19.26 21.36
C ASP A 473 10.75 -19.14 19.90
N ARG A 474 10.34 -20.07 19.03
CA ARG A 474 10.69 -20.11 17.59
C ARG A 474 9.55 -20.63 16.70
N ILE A 475 9.50 -20.16 15.45
CA ILE A 475 8.68 -20.71 14.35
C ILE A 475 9.60 -21.03 13.18
N GLY A 476 9.88 -22.32 12.98
CA GLY A 476 11.04 -22.74 12.19
C GLY A 476 12.32 -22.17 12.79
N GLU A 477 13.22 -21.63 11.96
CA GLU A 477 14.45 -21.00 12.44
C GLU A 477 14.27 -19.59 13.03
N VAL A 478 13.11 -18.94 12.88
CA VAL A 478 12.92 -17.55 13.35
C VAL A 478 12.53 -17.55 14.81
N SER A 479 13.23 -16.80 15.67
CA SER A 479 12.81 -16.59 17.06
C SER A 479 11.61 -15.64 17.12
N VAL A 480 10.67 -15.96 18.01
CA VAL A 480 9.44 -15.20 18.22
C VAL A 480 9.28 -14.79 19.69
N ARG A 481 8.34 -13.87 19.95
CA ARG A 481 7.95 -13.41 21.28
C ARG A 481 6.43 -13.32 21.42
N ARG A 482 5.94 -13.43 22.65
CA ARG A 482 4.57 -12.99 22.98
C ARG A 482 4.43 -11.48 22.77
N ALA A 483 3.20 -11.02 22.57
CA ALA A 483 2.90 -9.59 22.35
C ALA A 483 3.20 -8.70 23.58
N ASP A 484 3.27 -9.31 24.78
CA ASP A 484 3.56 -8.64 26.06
C ASP A 484 5.02 -8.84 26.56
N ALA A 485 5.92 -9.36 25.73
CA ALA A 485 7.34 -9.48 26.09
C ALA A 485 8.07 -8.13 26.01
N PRO A 486 9.03 -7.82 26.91
CA PRO A 486 9.76 -6.54 26.90
C PRO A 486 10.54 -6.27 25.60
N ASP A 487 11.02 -7.33 24.93
CA ASP A 487 11.77 -7.28 23.67
C ASP A 487 10.90 -7.56 22.42
N ALA A 488 9.57 -7.57 22.56
CA ALA A 488 8.64 -7.82 21.47
C ALA A 488 8.80 -6.81 20.32
N SER A 489 9.19 -5.56 20.60
CA SER A 489 9.46 -4.50 19.62
C SER A 489 10.67 -4.75 18.72
N GLU A 490 11.47 -5.78 18.99
CA GLU A 490 12.65 -6.15 18.20
C GLU A 490 12.48 -7.50 17.46
N HIS A 491 11.47 -8.29 17.83
CA HIS A 491 11.27 -9.68 17.40
C HIS A 491 9.97 -9.87 16.59
N VAL A 492 9.87 -11.00 15.88
CA VAL A 492 8.58 -11.47 15.34
C VAL A 492 7.65 -11.82 16.50
N VAL A 493 6.39 -11.37 16.46
CA VAL A 493 5.42 -11.73 17.49
C VAL A 493 4.69 -13.03 17.14
N ALA A 494 4.38 -13.85 18.14
CA ALA A 494 3.58 -15.07 18.07
C ALA A 494 2.62 -15.12 19.27
N ASP A 495 1.33 -14.87 19.04
CA ASP A 495 0.36 -14.76 20.13
C ASP A 495 -1.09 -15.07 19.67
N THR A 496 -2.08 -14.89 20.54
CA THR A 496 -3.51 -14.88 20.20
C THR A 496 -3.95 -13.51 19.68
N PHE A 497 -4.98 -13.48 18.82
CA PHE A 497 -5.64 -12.25 18.36
C PHE A 497 -6.06 -11.33 19.52
N LEU A 498 -6.65 -11.89 20.59
CA LEU A 498 -7.13 -11.11 21.73
C LEU A 498 -6.02 -10.42 22.52
N ARG A 499 -4.83 -11.00 22.56
CA ARG A 499 -3.67 -10.43 23.27
C ARG A 499 -2.86 -9.45 22.41
N PHE A 500 -3.03 -9.52 21.08
CA PHE A 500 -2.48 -8.54 20.14
C PHE A 500 -3.44 -7.37 19.86
N LYS A 501 -4.70 -7.43 20.30
CA LYS A 501 -5.68 -6.34 20.11
C LYS A 501 -5.16 -5.02 20.71
N GLY A 502 -5.29 -3.96 19.91
CA GLY A 502 -4.67 -2.65 20.15
C GLY A 502 -3.33 -2.43 19.44
N LEU A 503 -2.64 -3.48 18.99
CA LEU A 503 -1.38 -3.40 18.25
C LEU A 503 -1.58 -3.52 16.72
N GLU A 504 -0.63 -2.98 15.98
CA GLU A 504 -0.59 -3.00 14.51
C GLU A 504 0.81 -3.43 14.05
N ARG A 505 0.89 -4.23 12.96
CA ARG A 505 2.13 -4.60 12.26
C ARG A 505 1.87 -4.79 10.76
N PRO A 506 2.84 -4.48 9.87
CA PRO A 506 2.71 -4.64 8.43
C PRO A 506 2.26 -6.03 7.93
N LEU A 507 2.72 -7.13 8.54
CA LEU A 507 2.35 -8.50 8.14
C LEU A 507 1.79 -9.32 9.30
N VAL A 508 0.58 -9.86 9.14
CA VAL A 508 -0.12 -10.62 10.19
C VAL A 508 -0.60 -12.01 9.70
N PRO A 509 0.22 -13.07 9.78
CA PRO A 509 -0.21 -14.42 9.40
C PRO A 509 -1.12 -15.07 10.45
N VAL A 510 -2.39 -15.29 10.09
CA VAL A 510 -3.40 -15.84 11.02
C VAL A 510 -3.43 -17.39 11.03
N ARG A 511 -3.64 -18.00 12.21
CA ARG A 511 -3.84 -19.44 12.43
C ARG A 511 -5.22 -19.68 13.10
N PRO A 512 -6.25 -20.16 12.37
CA PRO A 512 -7.49 -20.63 12.97
C PRO A 512 -7.31 -22.06 13.45
N VAL A 513 -7.68 -22.34 14.69
CA VAL A 513 -7.65 -23.69 15.25
C VAL A 513 -8.79 -24.53 14.67
N GLY A 514 -8.59 -25.85 14.56
CA GLY A 514 -9.52 -26.80 13.95
C GLY A 514 -10.96 -26.71 14.45
N CYS A 515 -11.91 -26.96 13.55
CA CYS A 515 -13.33 -26.70 13.78
C CYS A 515 -14.03 -27.77 14.64
N GLU A 516 -14.01 -27.56 15.95
CA GLU A 516 -15.26 -27.60 16.71
C GLU A 516 -15.55 -26.19 17.24
N THR A 517 -16.72 -25.66 16.86
CA THR A 517 -17.06 -24.22 16.94
C THR A 517 -16.09 -23.29 16.20
N PHE A 518 -16.41 -22.96 14.95
CA PHE A 518 -16.39 -21.56 14.53
C PHE A 518 -17.62 -20.91 15.19
N PRO A 519 -17.51 -20.10 16.27
CA PRO A 519 -18.65 -19.75 17.12
C PRO A 519 -19.49 -18.59 16.54
N SER A 520 -19.94 -18.72 15.30
CA SER A 520 -20.99 -17.87 14.69
C SER A 520 -20.73 -16.35 14.75
N LEU A 521 -19.50 -15.92 14.44
CA LEU A 521 -19.26 -14.51 14.09
C LEU A 521 -20.21 -14.10 12.95
N ALA A 522 -21.10 -13.15 13.23
CA ALA A 522 -22.07 -12.52 12.32
C ALA A 522 -23.14 -13.40 11.61
N LEU A 523 -23.30 -14.70 11.90
CA LEU A 523 -24.16 -15.59 11.08
C LEU A 523 -25.24 -16.41 11.83
N ARG A 524 -26.23 -15.71 12.39
CA ARG A 524 -27.56 -16.28 12.75
C ARG A 524 -28.73 -15.37 12.34
N ARG A 525 -29.17 -15.45 11.08
CA ARG A 525 -30.44 -14.83 10.63
C ARG A 525 -31.62 -15.44 11.40
N ARG A 526 -32.42 -14.63 12.09
CA ARG A 526 -33.77 -15.02 12.52
C ARG A 526 -34.62 -15.35 11.29
N ARG A 527 -35.31 -16.50 11.29
CA ARG A 527 -36.31 -16.82 10.26
C ARG A 527 -37.61 -16.05 10.54
N ARG A 528 -38.02 -15.19 9.62
CA ARG A 528 -39.44 -14.94 9.32
C ARG A 528 -39.66 -15.08 7.82
N ALA A 529 -40.81 -15.61 7.42
CA ALA A 529 -41.05 -16.06 6.06
C ALA A 529 -41.62 -14.95 5.17
N GLY A 530 -41.23 -14.95 3.90
CA GLY A 530 -41.80 -14.11 2.85
C GLY A 530 -41.55 -14.77 1.49
N ARG A 531 -42.61 -15.05 0.75
CA ARG A 531 -42.52 -15.65 -0.60
C ARG A 531 -42.38 -14.55 -1.65
N CYS A 532 -41.44 -14.72 -2.60
CA CYS A 532 -41.64 -14.25 -3.97
C CYS A 532 -40.83 -15.09 -4.97
N ARG A 533 -41.25 -15.12 -6.23
CA ARG A 533 -40.69 -15.94 -7.32
C ARG A 533 -40.19 -15.01 -8.44
N GLY A 534 -38.98 -15.21 -8.97
CA GLY A 534 -38.41 -14.38 -10.04
C GLY A 534 -37.36 -15.10 -10.91
N ARG A 535 -37.41 -14.89 -12.23
CA ARG A 535 -36.59 -15.54 -13.29
C ARG A 535 -35.16 -14.94 -13.31
N ARG A 536 -34.06 -15.70 -13.50
CA ARG A 536 -33.40 -16.10 -14.79
C ARG A 536 -33.27 -14.92 -15.79
N ARG A 537 -32.13 -14.59 -16.42
CA ARG A 537 -30.71 -15.07 -16.45
C ARG A 537 -29.79 -13.79 -16.40
N LEU A 538 -28.48 -13.70 -16.76
CA LEU A 538 -27.40 -14.61 -17.22
C LEU A 538 -26.02 -13.96 -16.95
N LEU A 539 -25.00 -14.71 -16.49
CA LEU A 539 -23.57 -14.57 -16.85
C LEU A 539 -22.78 -15.78 -16.31
N ARG A 540 -21.54 -16.02 -16.77
CA ARG A 540 -20.73 -17.22 -16.43
C ARG A 540 -19.25 -16.89 -16.19
N ARG A 541 -18.61 -17.72 -15.33
CA ARG A 541 -17.15 -17.81 -15.08
C ARG A 541 -16.47 -16.65 -14.32
N CYS A 542 -16.85 -16.49 -13.05
CA CYS A 542 -15.88 -16.54 -11.95
C CYS A 542 -16.52 -17.23 -10.73
N LYS A 543 -15.80 -18.14 -10.06
CA LYS A 543 -16.26 -18.79 -8.82
C LYS A 543 -15.66 -18.12 -7.59
N LEU A 544 -16.04 -16.86 -7.36
CA LEU A 544 -16.08 -16.34 -6.00
C LEU A 544 -17.37 -16.84 -5.32
N LEU A 545 -17.35 -16.99 -4.00
CA LEU A 545 -18.41 -17.66 -3.25
C LEU A 545 -19.60 -16.72 -3.01
N GLU A 546 -20.65 -16.79 -3.84
CA GLU A 546 -21.92 -16.12 -3.56
C GLU A 546 -22.54 -16.66 -2.26
N PRO A 547 -22.90 -15.80 -1.28
CA PRO A 547 -23.58 -16.21 -0.04
C PRO A 547 -25.09 -16.48 -0.25
N GLY A 548 -25.41 -17.31 -1.25
CA GLY A 548 -26.79 -17.58 -1.70
C GLY A 548 -27.21 -19.06 -1.74
N ARG A 549 -26.29 -20.03 -1.55
CA ARG A 549 -26.60 -21.48 -1.60
C ARG A 549 -25.91 -22.30 -0.51
N VAL A 550 -26.24 -22.01 0.76
CA VAL A 550 -25.92 -22.92 1.88
C VAL A 550 -27.17 -23.71 2.26
N GLY A 551 -27.39 -24.82 1.56
CA GLY A 551 -28.51 -25.73 1.81
C GLY A 551 -28.02 -27.16 2.06
N ARG A 552 -28.05 -27.59 3.33
CA ARG A 552 -27.77 -28.96 3.83
C ARG A 552 -26.49 -29.60 3.29
N GLY A 553 -25.38 -29.41 4.01
CA GLY A 553 -24.08 -30.01 3.69
C GLY A 553 -22.90 -29.46 4.50
N TRP A 554 -23.11 -29.07 5.76
CA TRP A 554 -22.05 -28.55 6.64
C TRP A 554 -21.68 -29.48 7.80
N ASP A 555 -22.44 -30.55 8.01
CA ASP A 555 -22.29 -31.48 9.14
C ASP A 555 -21.11 -32.48 8.97
N GLN A 556 -20.18 -32.22 8.04
CA GLN A 556 -19.01 -33.06 7.72
C GLN A 556 -17.74 -32.26 7.36
N CYS A 557 -17.60 -31.01 7.82
CA CYS A 557 -16.39 -30.19 7.58
C CYS A 557 -15.39 -30.24 8.76
N ASP A 558 -14.84 -31.44 8.99
CA ASP A 558 -13.72 -31.63 9.93
C ASP A 558 -12.45 -30.89 9.43
N ARG A 559 -11.62 -30.39 10.37
CA ARG A 559 -10.30 -29.75 10.21
C ARG A 559 -10.08 -28.90 8.94
N SER A 560 -10.22 -27.57 9.04
CA SER A 560 -9.74 -26.64 8.02
C SER A 560 -9.07 -25.41 8.64
N TRP A 561 -7.86 -25.11 8.15
CA TRP A 561 -7.00 -24.02 8.62
C TRP A 561 -6.80 -22.99 7.49
N LEU A 562 -6.64 -21.71 7.82
CA LEU A 562 -6.71 -20.57 6.88
C LEU A 562 -5.66 -19.51 7.24
N VAL A 563 -4.62 -19.35 6.41
CA VAL A 563 -3.57 -18.34 6.64
C VAL A 563 -3.74 -17.12 5.75
N LEU A 564 -3.56 -15.94 6.34
CA LEU A 564 -3.51 -14.63 5.68
C LEU A 564 -2.06 -14.25 5.34
N ALA A 565 -1.82 -13.69 4.15
CA ALA A 565 -0.50 -13.20 3.73
C ALA A 565 -0.60 -12.17 2.60
N LEU A 566 0.30 -11.18 2.61
CA LEU A 566 0.50 -10.20 1.52
C LEU A 566 1.06 -10.89 0.26
N ARG A 567 0.67 -10.45 -0.94
CA ARG A 567 1.20 -10.97 -2.21
C ARG A 567 2.02 -9.94 -3.00
N ARG A 568 3.05 -10.47 -3.65
CA ARG A 568 3.80 -9.87 -4.75
C ARG A 568 2.92 -9.68 -5.99
N SER A 569 2.86 -8.46 -6.50
CA SER A 569 2.28 -8.14 -7.81
C SER A 569 3.20 -8.65 -8.94
N GLY A 570 2.70 -9.53 -9.82
CA GLY A 570 3.42 -9.97 -11.03
C GLY A 570 3.79 -11.45 -11.12
N GLU A 571 3.34 -12.31 -10.21
CA GLU A 571 3.40 -13.76 -10.40
C GLU A 571 2.08 -14.28 -11.01
N GLU A 572 2.13 -14.74 -12.26
CA GLU A 572 1.08 -15.61 -12.80
C GLU A 572 1.00 -16.90 -11.98
N ALA A 573 -0.20 -17.47 -11.86
CA ALA A 573 -0.33 -18.79 -11.25
C ALA A 573 0.27 -19.85 -12.20
N PRO A 574 1.05 -20.83 -11.70
CA PRO A 574 1.57 -21.90 -12.55
C PRO A 574 0.39 -22.64 -13.18
N ALA A 575 0.31 -22.63 -14.51
CA ALA A 575 -0.82 -23.18 -15.24
C ALA A 575 -0.97 -24.68 -14.93
N ALA A 576 -2.01 -25.03 -14.19
CA ALA A 576 -2.33 -26.42 -13.89
C ALA A 576 -2.58 -27.17 -15.20
N LYS A 577 -1.69 -28.12 -15.54
CA LYS A 577 -1.78 -28.94 -16.76
C LYS A 577 -2.98 -29.89 -16.67
N SER A 578 -4.17 -29.37 -16.97
CA SER A 578 -5.37 -30.18 -17.14
C SER A 578 -5.25 -31.03 -18.40
N GLN A 579 -4.76 -32.26 -18.27
CA GLN A 579 -4.84 -33.26 -19.31
C GLN A 579 -6.32 -33.55 -19.61
N GLY A 580 -6.81 -33.00 -20.72
CA GLY A 580 -8.21 -33.09 -21.12
C GLY A 580 -8.56 -34.44 -21.71
N HIS A 581 -8.73 -35.47 -20.86
CA HIS A 581 -9.40 -36.70 -21.30
C HIS A 581 -10.90 -36.42 -21.49
N VAL A 582 -11.28 -36.19 -22.75
CA VAL A 582 -12.68 -36.10 -23.17
C VAL A 582 -13.24 -37.51 -23.30
N THR A 583 -14.14 -37.89 -22.39
CA THR A 583 -14.94 -39.12 -22.50
C THR A 583 -16.40 -38.77 -22.79
N ALA A 584 -16.81 -38.98 -24.04
CA ALA A 584 -18.22 -39.05 -24.42
C ALA A 584 -18.78 -40.46 -24.09
N PRO A 585 -20.09 -40.59 -23.80
CA PRO A 585 -20.66 -41.87 -23.38
C PRO A 585 -20.74 -42.90 -24.52
N ARG A 586 -20.72 -44.18 -24.16
CA ARG A 586 -21.12 -45.30 -25.03
C ARG A 586 -22.21 -46.12 -24.35
N GLU A 587 -23.14 -46.62 -25.16
CA GLU A 587 -24.28 -47.43 -24.74
C GLU A 587 -23.94 -48.93 -24.71
N HIS A 588 -24.88 -49.75 -24.24
CA HIS A 588 -24.72 -51.20 -24.07
C HIS A 588 -24.53 -51.97 -25.39
N ARG A 589 -23.66 -52.99 -25.39
CA ARG A 589 -24.03 -54.44 -25.37
C ARG A 589 -22.79 -55.37 -25.24
N PRO A 590 -22.94 -56.69 -24.98
CA PRO A 590 -21.96 -57.46 -24.20
C PRO A 590 -21.23 -58.59 -24.97
N VAL A 591 -20.62 -59.53 -24.20
CA VAL A 591 -19.86 -60.74 -24.58
C VAL A 591 -18.38 -60.46 -24.96
N GLY A 592 -17.37 -61.20 -24.46
CA GLY A 592 -17.35 -62.21 -23.39
C GLY A 592 -16.10 -63.12 -23.41
N VAL A 593 -15.91 -63.90 -22.33
CA VAL A 593 -15.04 -65.11 -22.20
C VAL A 593 -13.51 -64.97 -22.32
N GLY A 594 -12.78 -65.54 -21.34
CA GLY A 594 -11.33 -65.86 -21.42
C GLY A 594 -10.38 -64.70 -21.06
N GLY A 595 -9.16 -64.92 -20.57
CA GLY A 595 -8.44 -66.16 -20.23
C GLY A 595 -7.45 -65.94 -19.07
N ARG A 596 -6.55 -66.90 -18.82
CA ARG A 596 -5.64 -66.91 -17.64
C ARG A 596 -4.21 -66.41 -17.94
N GLU A 597 -3.44 -66.38 -16.83
CA GLU A 597 -1.98 -66.58 -16.73
C GLU A 597 -1.00 -65.40 -16.87
N ARG A 598 0.07 -65.53 -16.08
CA ARG A 598 1.35 -64.81 -16.02
C ARG A 598 2.45 -65.92 -15.99
N PRO A 599 3.77 -65.65 -15.84
CA PRO A 599 4.55 -64.41 -15.98
C PRO A 599 5.82 -64.62 -16.86
N GLU A 600 6.82 -63.72 -16.76
CA GLU A 600 8.26 -63.90 -17.10
C GLU A 600 8.60 -63.88 -18.63
N GLU A 601 9.85 -63.69 -19.12
CA GLU A 601 11.21 -63.71 -18.50
C GLU A 601 12.25 -62.89 -19.36
N VAL A 602 13.53 -62.81 -18.92
CA VAL A 602 14.80 -62.88 -19.75
C VAL A 602 15.42 -61.66 -20.53
N VAL A 603 16.57 -61.18 -20.00
CA VAL A 603 17.93 -61.01 -20.63
C VAL A 603 18.42 -59.78 -21.47
N LEU A 604 19.40 -59.07 -20.88
CA LEU A 604 20.73 -58.55 -21.33
C LEU A 604 21.14 -58.28 -22.80
N ARG A 605 21.86 -57.15 -23.00
CA ARG A 605 23.29 -57.00 -23.50
C ARG A 605 23.69 -55.50 -23.40
N GLN A 606 24.86 -55.05 -22.90
CA GLN A 606 26.27 -55.10 -23.42
C GLN A 606 26.41 -54.54 -24.86
N ARG A 607 27.37 -53.66 -25.22
CA ARG A 607 28.73 -53.28 -24.70
C ARG A 607 29.15 -51.89 -25.29
N ASP A 608 30.28 -51.19 -25.10
CA ASP A 608 31.58 -51.40 -24.39
C ASP A 608 32.25 -50.02 -23.96
N LYS A 609 33.58 -49.85 -24.09
CA LYS A 609 34.47 -48.67 -23.80
C LYS A 609 35.59 -48.56 -24.89
N PRO A 610 36.74 -47.80 -24.82
CA PRO A 610 37.42 -47.00 -23.75
C PRO A 610 37.85 -45.56 -24.26
N ALA A 611 38.90 -44.78 -23.86
CA ALA A 611 39.95 -44.80 -22.79
C ALA A 611 40.65 -43.42 -22.53
N ARG A 612 41.15 -43.22 -21.28
CA ARG A 612 42.43 -42.56 -20.83
C ARG A 612 42.77 -41.04 -20.95
N SER A 613 43.62 -40.63 -19.98
CA SER A 613 44.38 -39.36 -19.77
C SER A 613 43.62 -38.12 -19.26
N GLY A 614 44.15 -37.29 -18.33
CA GLY A 614 45.25 -37.50 -17.36
C GLY A 614 45.89 -36.22 -16.75
N ASN A 615 46.07 -36.17 -15.41
CA ASN A 615 46.88 -35.19 -14.62
C ASN A 615 46.45 -33.69 -14.62
N SER A 616 46.86 -32.80 -13.69
CA SER A 616 47.31 -32.89 -12.26
C SER A 616 47.46 -31.47 -11.63
N GLN A 617 47.86 -31.37 -10.33
CA GLN A 617 48.20 -30.15 -9.53
C GLN A 617 46.98 -29.28 -9.09
N ARG A 618 46.83 -28.71 -7.88
CA ARG A 618 47.66 -28.23 -6.72
C ARG A 618 48.13 -26.76 -6.77
N HIS A 619 47.52 -25.92 -5.92
CA HIS A 619 48.04 -24.87 -4.99
C HIS A 619 46.81 -24.04 -4.53
N GLU A 620 46.54 -23.58 -3.29
CA GLU A 620 47.26 -23.35 -2.02
C GLU A 620 47.48 -21.85 -1.70
N ALA A 621 46.88 -21.40 -0.59
CA ALA A 621 47.08 -20.16 0.19
C ALA A 621 47.05 -18.75 -0.47
N ALA A 622 46.25 -17.83 0.09
CA ALA A 622 46.75 -16.75 0.98
C ALA A 622 45.69 -15.68 1.36
N LEU A 623 45.78 -15.14 2.57
CA LEU A 623 45.24 -13.83 3.01
C LEU A 623 46.44 -12.87 3.20
N PRO A 624 46.29 -11.57 2.88
CA PRO A 624 46.11 -10.52 3.91
C PRO A 624 45.08 -9.44 3.47
N GLY A 625 44.74 -8.39 4.22
CA GLY A 625 45.19 -7.91 5.54
C GLY A 625 45.62 -6.43 5.53
N TYR A 626 45.29 -5.66 6.58
CA TYR A 626 45.46 -4.19 6.75
C TYR A 626 44.57 -3.32 5.81
N ALA A 627 43.91 -2.21 6.20
CA ALA A 627 44.02 -1.18 7.25
C ALA A 627 44.82 0.09 6.85
N GLY A 628 44.19 1.28 6.88
CA GLY A 628 44.83 2.56 6.53
C GLY A 628 43.93 3.81 6.68
N CYS A 629 44.44 4.85 7.34
CA CYS A 629 43.72 6.02 7.86
C CYS A 629 43.22 7.09 6.86
N LEU A 630 42.21 7.85 7.34
CA LEU A 630 42.01 9.31 7.21
C LEU A 630 43.00 10.14 6.36
N SER A 631 42.49 11.02 5.48
CA SER A 631 42.78 12.48 5.54
C SER A 631 42.01 13.32 4.49
N LEU A 632 41.74 14.60 4.84
CA LEU A 632 41.30 15.67 3.93
C LEU A 632 42.51 16.51 3.50
N PRO A 633 42.50 17.13 2.29
CA PRO A 633 42.85 18.56 2.27
C PRO A 633 42.18 19.46 1.19
N ARG A 634 41.67 20.61 1.67
CA ARG A 634 41.87 21.99 1.16
C ARG A 634 41.47 22.44 -0.27
N ARG A 635 40.44 23.29 -0.28
CA ARG A 635 40.22 24.53 -1.08
C ARG A 635 41.33 25.07 -2.02
N ARG A 636 40.93 25.44 -3.24
CA ARG A 636 41.31 26.61 -4.11
C ARG A 636 40.26 26.68 -5.25
N ARG A 637 39.91 27.79 -5.92
CA ARG A 637 39.95 29.26 -5.73
C ARG A 637 38.94 29.85 -6.77
N ALA A 638 38.39 31.05 -6.57
CA ALA A 638 37.45 31.68 -7.54
C ALA A 638 38.17 32.47 -8.66
N PRO A 639 37.47 32.81 -9.77
CA PRO A 639 36.77 34.12 -9.89
C PRO A 639 35.24 33.95 -10.08
N GLY A 640 34.35 34.94 -9.98
CA GLY A 640 34.49 36.41 -9.92
C GLY A 640 34.06 37.04 -11.26
N GLY A 641 33.00 37.85 -11.37
CA GLY A 641 31.94 38.28 -10.44
C GLY A 641 31.18 39.50 -11.01
N ARG A 642 30.02 39.89 -10.45
CA ARG A 642 29.44 41.26 -10.60
C ARG A 642 28.25 41.56 -9.65
N ASP A 643 28.53 42.44 -8.71
CA ASP A 643 27.68 43.23 -7.80
C ASP A 643 26.27 43.61 -8.30
N ARG A 644 25.25 43.50 -7.42
CA ARG A 644 24.16 44.49 -7.30
C ARG A 644 23.61 44.57 -5.85
N ARG A 645 23.56 45.81 -5.32
CA ARG A 645 23.11 46.25 -3.98
C ARG A 645 21.61 45.93 -3.73
N ARG A 646 21.08 45.75 -2.50
CA ARG A 646 20.97 46.76 -1.41
C ARG A 646 20.47 46.18 -0.05
N THR A 647 20.85 46.88 1.04
CA THR A 647 20.14 47.12 2.35
C THR A 647 19.61 45.97 3.24
N GLN A 648 20.14 45.92 4.47
CA GLN A 648 19.44 45.47 5.70
C GLN A 648 19.13 46.69 6.61
N PRO A 649 18.15 46.60 7.52
CA PRO A 649 18.04 47.45 8.71
C PRO A 649 18.50 46.74 10.01
N THR A 650 18.95 47.52 11.00
CA THR A 650 19.29 47.05 12.37
C THR A 650 18.44 47.79 13.41
N PRO A 651 18.18 47.19 14.58
CA PRO A 651 18.06 47.96 15.84
C PRO A 651 18.89 47.29 16.98
N PRO A 652 18.87 47.72 18.27
CA PRO A 652 20.07 48.35 18.84
C PRO A 652 20.57 47.76 20.18
N ARG A 653 21.64 48.35 20.77
CA ARG A 653 22.20 48.01 22.09
C ARG A 653 22.25 49.21 23.04
N SER A 654 21.76 49.05 24.27
CA SER A 654 22.19 49.77 25.49
C SER A 654 21.62 49.06 26.75
N ARG A 655 22.13 49.16 27.99
CA ARG A 655 23.33 49.83 28.53
C ARG A 655 23.84 49.10 29.80
N ARG A 656 25.01 49.53 30.32
CA ARG A 656 25.81 48.93 31.41
C ARG A 656 25.14 48.93 32.81
N THR A 657 25.62 48.02 33.68
CA THR A 657 26.27 48.38 34.97
C THR A 657 27.35 47.36 35.37
N LEU A 658 28.30 47.73 36.23
CA LEU A 658 29.40 46.86 36.72
C LEU A 658 29.31 46.64 38.24
N ARG A 659 29.90 45.54 38.73
CA ARG A 659 30.84 45.58 39.86
C ARG A 659 31.82 44.39 39.83
N TRP A 660 32.91 44.52 40.58
CA TRP A 660 34.04 43.58 40.68
C TRP A 660 34.18 43.10 42.14
N GLY A 661 34.86 41.97 42.34
CA GLY A 661 35.30 41.46 43.65
C GLY A 661 35.26 39.93 43.72
N SER A 662 36.28 39.19 43.29
CA SER A 662 37.58 38.95 43.98
C SER A 662 37.48 38.05 45.22
N GLY A 663 37.71 36.75 45.02
CA GLY A 663 37.87 35.71 46.04
C GLY A 663 38.55 34.50 45.42
N ARG A 664 39.44 33.81 46.15
CA ARG A 664 40.35 32.79 45.59
C ARG A 664 40.62 31.71 46.64
N ARG A 665 41.00 30.51 46.19
CA ARG A 665 41.46 29.34 47.00
C ARG A 665 40.35 28.60 47.77
N ASP A 666 40.57 27.39 48.31
CA ASP A 666 41.32 26.18 47.87
C ASP A 666 40.95 25.06 48.87
N ALA A 667 40.48 23.88 48.43
CA ALA A 667 40.49 22.65 49.24
C ALA A 667 40.20 21.40 48.36
N ARG A 668 40.78 20.24 48.71
CA ARG A 668 40.54 18.94 48.04
C ARG A 668 40.31 17.81 49.05
N GLY A 669 39.13 17.19 49.04
CA GLY A 669 38.90 15.83 49.56
C GLY A 669 39.24 15.59 51.05
N PRO A 670 39.48 14.33 51.49
CA PRO A 670 39.53 13.07 50.72
C PRO A 670 38.27 12.19 50.90
N ARG A 671 38.42 10.85 50.86
CA ARG A 671 37.37 9.83 50.72
C ARG A 671 37.23 8.93 51.97
N GLY A 672 36.02 8.41 52.17
CA GLY A 672 35.75 7.12 52.84
C GLY A 672 35.87 7.08 54.37
N PRO A 673 35.53 5.94 55.01
CA PRO A 673 35.07 4.68 54.40
C PRO A 673 33.77 4.79 53.59
#